data_AF-A0A949X012-F1
#
_entry.id   AF-A0A949X012-F1
#
_cell.length_a   1.000
_cell.length_b   1.000
_cell.length_c   1.000
_cell.angle_alpha   90.00
_cell.angle_beta   90.00
_cell.angle_gamma   90.00
#
_symmetry.space_group_name_H-M   'P 1'
#
loop_
_entity.id
_entity.type
_entity.pdbx_description
1 polymer ?
#
loop_
_entity_poly.entity_id
_entity_poly.type
_entity_poly.pdbx_seq_one_letter_code
_entity_poly.pdbx_strand_id
1 'polypeptide(L)'
;MTNGYTDIKNTDMMLIMGGNPAENHPCGFKWAIEAKRNRNAKMIVVDPRFTRTAATADLFCQIRAGSDIAFLGGVIRYAIENNRIAHEYLANYTNAAFIVNEGFKLPEDGLYSGFDPATQIYDKSTWNYQEGGDLSGAAAAPAGAHVAHAAASQSQSTGGQLEKPGGMGQGYQGASPAGAKATESAKPTPPLPPNAAYDLTLQHPRCVYQLLRQQYSRYTPEMVERITGIPKDQFLKAADLFTSIRKDGDMNKVATVIYAVGWTQHTFGTQIIRTAAMLQLLLGNVGRAGGGVNALRGHSNIQGATDMGGVYDIWPGYLKVPNPSDVDLKTYLKRTTPTASKPAMWDSFNYWSNTPKFTVSFLKAMYGDAATKDNDWAFHYMPKVDRNYSWTELWDRMYTGSVKGLFAFGMNGVAIGPDSQKNIDALKRADWLVVGEIYPDETSEFWKSPGITPDEMKKINTTVYRLACAGFAEKDGSMTNSSRWLQWKNIALPPPANARLDQDIVAQIFLRVRALYKNESGKFSDPILNATWTYTDPQHPSLAEVAKEINGKALSDLTDPKTQQVIKKGQQVPGFAWLKEDGSTSCGNWIYAGSWTEAGPMLARRGTEDPSGLGIHPNWAWSWPANRRVLYNRASCDVNGKPWDAQRRQVWWNEAAQLWVGNDVPDFKPDSPPKEHMGPFIMIPEGVGRIFAPLAAFADGPFPEHYEPFESPVQNPLHANQSTSPVVKKFKTPLDKFGSPSEGFNIICTTYRLTEHYHYWTKNNPMNVQLIPEQFVEIPVELAQELGIKGTDNVKVTSARGSYVAKAFVTKRIKPMTIDGKKVYQIGLPIHQGYRGIQEDRGKESKTIANRLTPTVTDPNAYTPEFKGFLVKLEKV
;
A
#
# COMPACT_ATOMS: atom_id res chain seq x y z
N MET A 1 4.72 -3.54 6.23
CA MET A 1 4.59 -4.41 7.40
C MET A 1 4.52 -3.56 8.64
N THR A 2 3.64 -3.92 9.58
CA THR A 2 3.65 -3.33 10.91
C THR A 2 4.86 -3.83 11.72
N ASN A 3 5.26 -5.08 11.50
CA ASN A 3 6.37 -5.74 12.18
C ASN A 3 7.53 -6.03 11.19
N GLY A 4 8.48 -6.90 11.57
CA GLY A 4 9.64 -7.30 10.75
C GLY A 4 9.71 -8.81 10.49
N TYR A 5 10.58 -9.23 9.59
CA TYR A 5 10.74 -10.66 9.25
C TYR A 5 11.11 -11.52 10.47
N THR A 6 12.07 -11.07 11.27
CA THR A 6 12.56 -11.80 12.47
C THR A 6 11.49 -11.95 13.53
N ASP A 7 10.54 -11.01 13.61
CA ASP A 7 9.47 -11.00 14.60
C ASP A 7 8.39 -12.07 14.33
N ILE A 8 8.27 -12.56 13.10
CA ILE A 8 7.33 -13.65 12.75
C ILE A 8 7.57 -14.89 13.63
N LYS A 9 8.81 -15.13 14.06
CA LYS A 9 9.17 -16.26 14.94
C LYS A 9 8.42 -16.26 16.28
N ASN A 10 7.89 -15.11 16.70
CA ASN A 10 7.22 -14.91 17.99
C ASN A 10 5.70 -15.18 17.94
N THR A 11 5.16 -15.51 16.76
CA THR A 11 3.72 -15.73 16.58
C THR A 11 3.26 -17.07 17.15
N ASP A 12 1.98 -17.17 17.51
CA ASP A 12 1.34 -18.44 17.90
C ASP A 12 0.41 -18.96 16.77
N MET A 13 0.01 -18.09 15.85
CA MET A 13 -0.91 -18.41 14.77
C MET A 13 -0.66 -17.55 13.52
N MET A 14 -0.64 -18.18 12.35
CA MET A 14 -0.41 -17.52 11.07
C MET A 14 -1.59 -17.75 10.14
N LEU A 15 -2.11 -16.67 9.58
CA LEU A 15 -2.91 -16.72 8.36
C LEU A 15 -2.06 -16.21 7.21
N ILE A 16 -1.72 -17.11 6.29
CA ILE A 16 -1.07 -16.77 5.04
C ILE A 16 -2.14 -16.78 3.95
N MET A 17 -2.53 -15.60 3.51
CA MET A 17 -3.62 -15.42 2.56
C MET A 17 -3.30 -14.21 1.68
N GLY A 18 -3.50 -14.34 0.37
CA GLY A 18 -3.05 -13.31 -0.58
C GLY A 18 -1.52 -13.24 -0.76
N GLY A 19 -0.79 -14.31 -0.42
CA GLY A 19 0.67 -14.38 -0.55
C GLY A 19 1.19 -15.82 -0.56
N ASN A 20 2.39 -16.02 -1.11
CA ASN A 20 3.08 -17.32 -1.20
C ASN A 20 4.55 -17.17 -0.75
N PRO A 21 4.80 -16.91 0.55
CA PRO A 21 6.11 -16.49 1.05
C PRO A 21 7.19 -17.57 0.93
N ALA A 22 6.85 -18.86 0.89
CA ALA A 22 7.86 -19.90 0.65
C ALA A 22 8.52 -19.77 -0.74
N GLU A 23 7.83 -19.13 -1.70
CA GLU A 23 8.35 -18.90 -3.05
C GLU A 23 8.82 -17.47 -3.26
N ASN A 24 8.04 -16.50 -2.79
CA ASN A 24 8.28 -15.09 -3.08
C ASN A 24 9.18 -14.40 -2.05
N HIS A 25 9.32 -14.99 -0.86
CA HIS A 25 10.10 -14.45 0.26
C HIS A 25 10.82 -15.57 1.03
N PRO A 26 11.51 -16.52 0.36
CA PRO A 26 11.94 -17.78 0.95
C PRO A 26 12.83 -17.59 2.20
N CYS A 27 13.78 -16.65 2.14
CA CYS A 27 14.64 -16.35 3.29
C CYS A 27 13.87 -15.75 4.48
N GLY A 28 12.85 -14.92 4.22
CA GLY A 28 11.96 -14.40 5.25
C GLY A 28 11.04 -15.49 5.83
N PHE A 29 10.62 -16.44 5.00
CA PHE A 29 9.74 -17.54 5.39
C PHE A 29 10.39 -18.51 6.39
N LYS A 30 11.73 -18.51 6.52
CA LYS A 30 12.44 -19.18 7.62
C LYS A 30 11.78 -18.92 8.97
N TRP A 31 11.42 -17.67 9.27
CA TRP A 31 10.89 -17.29 10.59
C TRP A 31 9.47 -17.81 10.86
N ALA A 32 8.67 -18.04 9.81
CA ALA A 32 7.40 -18.74 9.95
C ALA A 32 7.62 -20.20 10.36
N ILE A 33 8.63 -20.86 9.79
CA ILE A 33 9.02 -22.23 10.15
C ILE A 33 9.61 -22.29 11.57
N GLU A 34 10.42 -21.30 11.98
CA GLU A 34 10.91 -21.19 13.36
C GLU A 34 9.76 -21.07 14.37
N ALA A 35 8.72 -20.28 14.07
CA ALA A 35 7.53 -20.20 14.91
C ALA A 35 6.84 -21.57 15.05
N LYS A 36 6.68 -22.32 13.95
CA LYS A 36 6.11 -23.68 13.99
C LYS A 36 6.95 -24.62 14.86
N ARG A 37 8.27 -24.62 14.67
CA ARG A 37 9.19 -25.55 15.37
C ARG A 37 9.32 -25.25 16.85
N ASN A 38 9.50 -23.98 17.21
CA ASN A 38 9.91 -23.60 18.56
C ASN A 38 8.75 -23.11 19.43
N ARG A 39 7.62 -22.73 18.82
CA ARG A 39 6.42 -22.24 19.53
C ARG A 39 5.16 -23.06 19.26
N ASN A 40 5.26 -24.12 18.44
CA ASN A 40 4.11 -24.89 17.96
C ASN A 40 3.05 -23.99 17.30
N ALA A 41 3.50 -22.91 16.64
CA ALA A 41 2.60 -22.01 15.95
C ALA A 41 1.84 -22.75 14.85
N LYS A 42 0.54 -22.46 14.69
CA LYS A 42 -0.27 -23.03 13.61
C LYS A 42 -0.25 -22.13 12.38
N MET A 43 -0.42 -22.72 11.22
CA MET A 43 -0.38 -22.05 9.92
C MET A 43 -1.57 -22.47 9.07
N ILE A 44 -2.42 -21.50 8.74
CA ILE A 44 -3.48 -21.63 7.73
C ILE A 44 -2.97 -20.98 6.45
N VAL A 45 -3.06 -21.71 5.33
CA VAL A 45 -2.83 -21.15 3.99
C VAL A 45 -4.15 -21.12 3.25
N VAL A 46 -4.55 -19.93 2.81
CA VAL A 46 -5.74 -19.72 1.98
C VAL A 46 -5.28 -19.17 0.63
N ASP A 47 -5.31 -20.02 -0.39
CA ASP A 47 -4.79 -19.71 -1.72
C ASP A 47 -5.61 -20.47 -2.77
N PRO A 48 -5.84 -19.91 -3.97
CA PRO A 48 -6.46 -20.65 -5.08
C PRO A 48 -5.72 -21.96 -5.43
N ARG A 49 -4.47 -22.12 -5.02
CA ARG A 49 -3.61 -23.24 -5.42
C ARG A 49 -2.93 -23.84 -4.20
N PHE A 50 -2.72 -25.15 -4.23
CA PHE A 50 -1.81 -25.80 -3.29
C PHE A 50 -0.36 -25.45 -3.68
N THR A 51 0.19 -24.43 -3.02
CA THR A 51 1.54 -23.89 -3.28
C THR A 51 2.62 -24.58 -2.42
N ARG A 52 3.90 -24.20 -2.63
CA ARG A 52 4.99 -24.64 -1.75
C ARG A 52 4.81 -24.14 -0.30
N THR A 53 4.14 -23.00 -0.11
CA THR A 53 3.73 -22.56 1.24
C THR A 53 2.67 -23.49 1.81
N ALA A 54 1.62 -23.81 1.04
CA ALA A 54 0.53 -24.70 1.46
C ALA A 54 1.03 -26.09 1.89
N ALA A 55 2.09 -26.60 1.26
CA ALA A 55 2.75 -27.86 1.63
C ALA A 55 3.29 -27.90 3.07
N THR A 56 3.47 -26.74 3.71
CA THR A 56 3.94 -26.61 5.09
C THR A 56 2.84 -26.19 6.08
N ALA A 57 1.61 -26.00 5.59
CA ALA A 57 0.47 -25.54 6.39
C ALA A 57 -0.11 -26.65 7.27
N ASP A 58 -0.70 -26.27 8.40
CA ASP A 58 -1.55 -27.18 9.20
C ASP A 58 -2.95 -27.31 8.60
N LEU A 59 -3.41 -26.27 7.89
CA LEU A 59 -4.67 -26.26 7.15
C LEU A 59 -4.50 -25.48 5.85
N PHE A 60 -4.88 -26.10 4.74
CA PHE A 60 -5.00 -25.44 3.44
C PHE A 60 -6.47 -25.31 3.06
N CYS A 61 -6.90 -24.11 2.64
CA CYS A 61 -8.22 -23.85 2.09
C CYS A 61 -8.07 -23.32 0.65
N GLN A 62 -8.60 -24.06 -0.33
CA GLN A 62 -8.63 -23.57 -1.70
C GLN A 62 -9.72 -22.50 -1.83
N ILE A 63 -9.35 -21.27 -2.16
CA ILE A 63 -10.28 -20.15 -2.32
C ILE A 63 -10.44 -19.75 -3.78
N ARG A 64 -11.65 -19.36 -4.19
CA ARG A 64 -11.85 -18.72 -5.50
C ARG A 64 -11.14 -17.36 -5.52
N ALA A 65 -10.36 -17.10 -6.56
CA ALA A 65 -9.68 -15.81 -6.68
C ALA A 65 -10.69 -14.63 -6.68
N GLY A 66 -10.43 -13.63 -5.84
CA GLY A 66 -11.29 -12.43 -5.71
C GLY A 66 -12.45 -12.59 -4.70
N SER A 67 -12.46 -13.64 -3.87
CA SER A 67 -13.50 -13.84 -2.84
C SER A 67 -12.99 -13.64 -1.40
N ASP A 68 -11.82 -13.01 -1.26
CA ASP A 68 -11.10 -12.87 0.01
C ASP A 68 -11.89 -12.09 1.08
N ILE A 69 -12.64 -11.04 0.69
CA ILE A 69 -13.48 -10.27 1.62
C ILE A 69 -14.54 -11.16 2.27
N ALA A 70 -15.14 -12.09 1.50
CA ALA A 70 -16.15 -12.98 2.04
C ALA A 70 -15.58 -13.92 3.11
N PHE A 71 -14.42 -14.53 2.84
CA PHE A 71 -13.73 -15.37 3.83
C PHE A 71 -13.39 -14.58 5.11
N LEU A 72 -12.70 -13.44 4.97
CA LEU A 72 -12.27 -12.63 6.12
C LEU A 72 -13.46 -12.05 6.89
N GLY A 73 -14.51 -11.61 6.19
CA GLY A 73 -15.76 -11.14 6.77
C GLY A 73 -16.49 -12.24 7.56
N GLY A 74 -16.47 -13.47 7.05
CA GLY A 74 -16.93 -14.64 7.79
C GLY A 74 -16.11 -14.89 9.06
N VAL A 75 -14.77 -14.75 9.01
CA VAL A 75 -13.92 -14.91 10.22
C VAL A 75 -14.21 -13.80 11.24
N ILE A 76 -14.43 -12.57 10.79
CA ILE A 76 -14.88 -11.46 11.66
C ILE A 76 -16.20 -11.81 12.34
N ARG A 77 -17.21 -12.25 11.57
CA ARG A 77 -18.50 -12.70 12.09
C ARG A 77 -18.32 -13.80 13.13
N TYR A 78 -17.53 -14.84 12.81
CA TYR A 78 -17.25 -15.95 13.72
C TYR A 78 -16.60 -15.47 15.02
N ALA A 79 -15.60 -14.58 14.95
CA ALA A 79 -14.93 -14.05 16.13
C ALA A 79 -15.89 -13.30 17.05
N ILE A 80 -16.79 -12.49 16.48
CA ILE A 80 -17.81 -11.74 17.23
C ILE A 80 -18.84 -12.69 17.86
N GLU A 81 -19.43 -13.60 17.07
CA GLU A 81 -20.49 -14.51 17.55
C GLU A 81 -20.00 -15.48 18.64
N ASN A 82 -18.72 -15.82 18.63
CA ASN A 82 -18.12 -16.74 19.60
C ASN A 82 -17.36 -16.01 20.73
N ASN A 83 -17.51 -14.68 20.85
CA ASN A 83 -16.83 -13.88 21.86
C ASN A 83 -15.29 -14.05 21.88
N ARG A 84 -14.67 -14.22 20.71
CA ARG A 84 -13.22 -14.40 20.52
C ARG A 84 -12.57 -13.10 20.07
N ILE A 85 -12.84 -12.02 20.78
CA ILE A 85 -12.34 -10.67 20.50
C ILE A 85 -11.62 -10.10 21.71
N ALA A 86 -10.71 -9.15 21.49
CA ALA A 86 -9.98 -8.45 22.53
C ALA A 86 -10.76 -7.21 22.99
N HIS A 87 -11.74 -7.37 23.88
CA HIS A 87 -12.68 -6.30 24.29
C HIS A 87 -12.00 -5.01 24.76
N GLU A 88 -11.07 -5.10 25.71
CA GLU A 88 -10.38 -3.92 26.25
C GLU A 88 -9.53 -3.21 25.20
N TYR A 89 -8.82 -3.98 24.36
CA TYR A 89 -8.06 -3.46 23.23
C TYR A 89 -9.00 -2.74 22.25
N LEU A 90 -10.13 -3.37 21.92
CA LEU A 90 -11.08 -2.86 20.94
C LEU A 90 -11.70 -1.54 21.40
N ALA A 91 -12.18 -1.47 22.65
CA ALA A 91 -12.82 -0.29 23.20
C ALA A 91 -11.87 0.92 23.33
N ASN A 92 -10.60 0.68 23.69
CA ASN A 92 -9.66 1.77 24.00
C ASN A 92 -8.69 2.12 22.85
N TYR A 93 -8.31 1.15 22.00
CA TYR A 93 -7.28 1.34 20.97
C TYR A 93 -7.83 1.35 19.56
N THR A 94 -9.15 1.27 19.41
CA THR A 94 -9.81 1.41 18.11
C THR A 94 -10.95 2.41 18.21
N ASN A 95 -11.48 2.82 17.07
CA ASN A 95 -12.68 3.65 17.03
C ASN A 95 -13.99 2.84 17.21
N ALA A 96 -13.94 1.59 17.69
CA ALA A 96 -15.12 0.75 17.90
C ALA A 96 -16.20 1.40 18.79
N ALA A 97 -15.76 2.18 19.78
CA ALA A 97 -16.63 2.93 20.69
C ALA A 97 -17.20 4.21 20.06
N PHE A 98 -16.67 4.71 18.94
CA PHE A 98 -17.07 6.00 18.38
C PHE A 98 -18.46 5.91 17.76
N ILE A 99 -19.23 6.98 17.86
CA ILE A 99 -20.60 7.04 17.32
C ILE A 99 -20.57 7.60 15.89
N VAL A 100 -21.17 6.89 14.94
CA VAL A 100 -21.27 7.29 13.53
C VAL A 100 -22.57 8.06 13.27
N ASN A 101 -22.48 9.15 12.50
CA ASN A 101 -23.61 10.00 12.12
C ASN A 101 -24.83 9.21 11.63
N GLU A 102 -26.03 9.59 12.04
CA GLU A 102 -27.29 8.89 11.71
C GLU A 102 -27.56 8.78 10.20
N GLY A 103 -27.07 9.73 9.40
CA GLY A 103 -27.22 9.69 7.94
C GLY A 103 -26.47 8.55 7.24
N PHE A 104 -25.50 7.90 7.91
CA PHE A 104 -24.76 6.78 7.32
C PHE A 104 -25.59 5.49 7.29
N LYS A 105 -25.67 4.87 6.11
CA LYS A 105 -26.35 3.59 5.89
C LYS A 105 -25.37 2.54 5.34
N LEU A 106 -25.51 1.31 5.84
CA LEU A 106 -24.79 0.13 5.36
C LEU A 106 -25.30 -0.29 3.96
N PRO A 107 -24.51 -1.08 3.20
CA PRO A 107 -24.80 -1.40 1.81
C PRO A 107 -25.74 -2.62 1.70
N GLU A 108 -27.00 -2.46 2.10
CA GLU A 108 -27.99 -3.56 2.05
C GLU A 108 -28.22 -4.09 0.63
N ASP A 109 -28.16 -3.20 -0.37
CA ASP A 109 -28.26 -3.48 -1.81
C ASP A 109 -26.89 -3.47 -2.52
N GLY A 110 -25.80 -3.46 -1.77
CA GLY A 110 -24.44 -3.29 -2.29
C GLY A 110 -24.03 -1.83 -2.47
N LEU A 111 -24.79 -0.84 -1.97
CA LEU A 111 -24.43 0.58 -2.05
C LEU A 111 -24.54 1.29 -0.69
N TYR A 112 -23.46 1.95 -0.26
CA TYR A 112 -23.51 2.81 0.93
C TYR A 112 -24.38 4.05 0.74
N SER A 113 -24.75 4.73 1.83
CA SER A 113 -25.39 6.06 1.75
C SER A 113 -24.53 7.04 0.93
N GLY A 114 -25.19 7.82 0.07
CA GLY A 114 -24.56 8.88 -0.72
C GLY A 114 -24.10 8.47 -2.13
N PHE A 115 -24.41 7.26 -2.61
CA PHE A 115 -24.06 6.87 -3.99
C PHE A 115 -24.85 7.67 -5.03
N ASP A 116 -24.15 8.22 -6.02
CA ASP A 116 -24.75 8.78 -7.23
C ASP A 116 -24.51 7.83 -8.42
N PRO A 117 -25.57 7.20 -8.98
CA PRO A 117 -25.44 6.29 -10.10
C PRO A 117 -25.00 6.96 -11.41
N ALA A 118 -25.23 8.27 -11.58
CA ALA A 118 -24.86 8.99 -12.79
C ALA A 118 -23.34 9.24 -12.85
N THR A 119 -22.75 9.63 -11.72
CA THR A 119 -21.32 9.93 -11.63
C THR A 119 -20.46 8.75 -11.17
N GLN A 120 -21.08 7.71 -10.58
CA GLN A 120 -20.40 6.58 -9.94
C GLN A 120 -19.43 7.05 -8.84
N ILE A 121 -19.90 7.97 -8.01
CA ILE A 121 -19.17 8.58 -6.90
C ILE A 121 -20.09 8.59 -5.67
N TYR A 122 -19.50 8.44 -4.49
CA TYR A 122 -20.20 8.64 -3.22
C TYR A 122 -20.03 10.07 -2.69
N ASP A 123 -21.12 10.71 -2.27
CA ASP A 123 -21.11 11.76 -1.26
C ASP A 123 -20.84 11.12 0.11
N LYS A 124 -19.65 11.41 0.64
CA LYS A 124 -19.14 10.79 1.87
C LYS A 124 -19.42 11.62 3.12
N SER A 125 -20.21 12.70 3.02
CA SER A 125 -20.50 13.61 4.14
C SER A 125 -21.11 12.90 5.35
N THR A 126 -21.91 11.86 5.11
CA THR A 126 -22.51 11.04 6.17
C THR A 126 -21.53 10.05 6.80
N TRP A 127 -20.41 9.74 6.14
CA TRP A 127 -19.42 8.77 6.61
C TRP A 127 -18.48 9.41 7.63
N ASN A 128 -19.03 9.89 8.74
CA ASN A 128 -18.29 10.66 9.73
C ASN A 128 -18.78 10.33 11.14
N TYR A 129 -17.97 10.68 12.14
CA TYR A 129 -18.37 10.56 13.53
C TYR A 129 -19.35 11.68 13.92
N GLN A 130 -20.19 11.38 14.90
CA GLN A 130 -21.01 12.37 15.57
C GLN A 130 -20.13 13.22 16.50
N GLU A 131 -20.35 14.53 16.49
CA GLU A 131 -19.75 15.43 17.48
C GLU A 131 -20.47 15.27 18.82
N GLY A 132 -19.72 15.12 19.91
CA GLY A 132 -20.30 14.96 21.24
C GLY A 132 -19.34 14.34 22.26
N GLY A 133 -19.88 13.99 23.42
CA GLY A 133 -19.15 13.38 24.53
C GLY A 133 -19.53 11.92 24.78
N ASP A 134 -19.54 11.52 26.04
CA ASP A 134 -19.96 10.19 26.47
C ASP A 134 -21.45 9.96 26.20
N LEU A 135 -21.79 8.91 25.48
CA LEU A 135 -23.16 8.45 25.22
C LEU A 135 -23.40 7.03 25.79
N SER A 136 -22.55 6.56 26.70
CA SER A 136 -22.73 5.28 27.39
C SER A 136 -24.07 5.24 28.12
N GLY A 137 -24.90 4.24 27.82
CA GLY A 137 -26.24 4.09 28.41
C GLY A 137 -27.34 5.01 27.85
N ALA A 138 -27.04 5.86 26.86
CA ALA A 138 -28.05 6.62 26.15
C ALA A 138 -28.86 5.71 25.21
N ALA A 139 -30.19 5.77 25.26
CA ALA A 139 -31.04 5.18 24.24
C ALA A 139 -30.87 5.94 22.91
N ALA A 140 -30.95 5.25 21.78
CA ALA A 140 -30.95 5.91 20.48
C ALA A 140 -32.06 6.96 20.43
N ALA A 141 -31.73 8.18 19.97
CA ALA A 141 -32.75 9.17 19.68
C ALA A 141 -33.74 8.58 18.65
N PRO A 142 -35.07 8.80 18.81
CA PRO A 142 -36.02 8.37 17.80
C PRO A 142 -35.66 9.02 16.46
N ALA A 143 -35.59 8.21 15.39
CA ALA A 143 -35.31 8.71 14.06
C ALA A 143 -36.41 9.69 13.62
N GLY A 144 -36.13 10.99 13.72
CA GLY A 144 -36.99 12.06 13.21
C GLY A 144 -37.39 13.11 14.24
N ALA A 145 -36.55 14.14 14.41
CA ALA A 145 -36.97 15.52 14.70
C ALA A 145 -35.78 16.47 14.50
N HIS A 146 -35.55 16.92 13.27
CA HIS A 146 -34.77 18.13 13.06
C HIS A 146 -35.59 19.30 13.61
N VAL A 147 -35.23 19.82 14.78
CA VAL A 147 -35.65 21.16 15.21
C VAL A 147 -34.85 22.14 14.36
N ALA A 148 -35.52 22.67 13.34
CA ALA A 148 -35.01 23.80 12.58
C ALA A 148 -34.91 25.02 13.52
N HIS A 149 -33.70 25.40 13.92
CA HIS A 149 -33.47 26.74 14.44
C HIS A 149 -33.48 27.73 13.27
N ALA A 150 -34.67 28.18 12.90
CA ALA A 150 -34.85 29.35 12.08
C ALA A 150 -34.57 30.60 12.92
N ALA A 151 -33.39 31.21 12.76
CA ALA A 151 -33.13 32.55 13.26
C ALA A 151 -33.69 33.56 12.25
N ALA A 152 -34.83 34.16 12.57
CA ALA A 152 -35.42 35.25 11.82
C ALA A 152 -34.55 36.50 11.90
N SER A 153 -34.23 37.07 10.75
CA SER A 153 -33.56 38.36 10.61
C SER A 153 -34.51 39.51 10.98
N GLN A 154 -34.14 40.33 11.97
CA GLN A 154 -34.58 41.71 12.05
C GLN A 154 -33.36 42.62 12.00
N SER A 155 -33.38 43.48 10.98
CA SER A 155 -32.44 44.55 10.72
C SER A 155 -32.52 45.64 11.78
N GLN A 156 -31.39 46.01 12.38
CA GLN A 156 -31.12 47.40 12.75
C GLN A 156 -29.61 47.65 12.73
N SER A 157 -29.25 48.63 11.91
CA SER A 157 -27.92 49.19 11.71
C SER A 157 -27.45 50.00 12.91
N THR A 158 -26.23 49.78 13.38
CA THR A 158 -25.25 50.82 13.74
C THR A 158 -23.89 50.16 14.00
N GLY A 159 -22.82 50.83 13.55
CA GLY A 159 -21.50 50.25 13.37
C GLY A 159 -20.63 50.12 14.62
N GLY A 160 -19.49 49.45 14.43
CA GLY A 160 -18.44 49.29 15.43
C GLY A 160 -17.59 48.05 15.16
N GLN A 161 -16.42 48.25 14.57
CA GLN A 161 -15.38 47.25 14.36
C GLN A 161 -15.04 46.47 15.64
N LEU A 162 -14.90 45.15 15.52
CA LEU A 162 -13.98 44.29 16.29
C LEU A 162 -13.89 42.93 15.56
N GLU A 163 -12.85 42.75 14.75
CA GLU A 163 -12.57 41.47 14.07
C GLU A 163 -12.07 40.43 15.09
N LYS A 164 -12.78 39.31 15.19
CA LYS A 164 -12.29 38.06 15.79
C LYS A 164 -12.03 37.05 14.65
N PRO A 165 -10.88 36.38 14.59
CA PRO A 165 -10.64 35.38 13.55
C PRO A 165 -11.31 34.05 13.92
N GLY A 166 -12.33 33.66 13.14
CA GLY A 166 -12.97 32.34 13.22
C GLY A 166 -12.11 31.27 12.54
N GLY A 167 -11.50 30.40 13.35
CA GLY A 167 -10.77 29.22 12.89
C GLY A 167 -11.70 28.04 12.66
N MET A 168 -11.91 27.65 11.40
CA MET A 168 -12.46 26.35 11.03
C MET A 168 -11.33 25.43 10.57
N GLY A 169 -11.00 24.43 11.39
CA GLY A 169 -10.03 23.38 11.11
C GLY A 169 -10.61 22.32 10.18
N GLN A 170 -9.87 21.98 9.12
CA GLN A 170 -10.24 20.92 8.18
C GLN A 170 -9.45 19.65 8.52
N GLY A 171 -10.16 18.57 8.84
CA GLY A 171 -9.59 17.29 9.26
C GLY A 171 -8.96 16.47 8.13
N TYR A 172 -8.14 15.51 8.55
CA TYR A 172 -7.33 14.58 7.73
C TYR A 172 -8.05 13.96 6.53
N GLN A 173 -7.68 14.40 5.33
CA GLN A 173 -7.99 13.68 4.10
C GLN A 173 -7.06 12.46 3.99
N GLY A 174 -7.61 11.26 3.74
CA GLY A 174 -6.85 10.25 2.99
C GLY A 174 -6.45 10.83 1.63
N ALA A 175 -5.59 10.15 0.86
CA ALA A 175 -5.35 10.58 -0.52
C ALA A 175 -6.72 10.71 -1.23
N SER A 176 -7.20 11.94 -1.44
CA SER A 176 -8.31 12.16 -2.35
C SER A 176 -7.85 11.61 -3.70
N PRO A 177 -8.70 10.89 -4.44
CA PRO A 177 -8.37 10.53 -5.80
C PRO A 177 -8.18 11.84 -6.57
N ALA A 178 -6.93 12.26 -6.74
CA ALA A 178 -6.55 13.30 -7.68
C ALA A 178 -7.06 12.81 -9.04
N GLY A 179 -8.08 13.46 -9.59
CA GLY A 179 -8.81 12.91 -10.74
C GLY A 179 -10.22 13.46 -10.96
N ALA A 180 -10.85 14.09 -9.97
CA ALA A 180 -12.06 14.86 -10.26
C ALA A 180 -11.66 16.13 -11.01
N LYS A 181 -12.05 16.25 -12.29
CA LYS A 181 -12.09 17.55 -12.96
C LYS A 181 -12.77 18.55 -12.03
N ALA A 182 -12.21 19.74 -11.89
CA ALA A 182 -12.92 20.87 -11.30
C ALA A 182 -14.08 21.27 -12.25
N THR A 183 -15.17 20.50 -12.20
CA THR A 183 -16.43 20.81 -12.85
C THR A 183 -17.56 20.36 -11.92
N GLU A 184 -18.32 21.37 -11.45
CA GLU A 184 -19.62 21.31 -10.76
C GLU A 184 -19.64 20.79 -9.30
N SER A 185 -19.65 21.75 -8.38
CA SER A 185 -20.32 21.74 -7.06
C SER A 185 -20.31 20.45 -6.22
N ALA A 186 -19.15 19.84 -5.97
CA ALA A 186 -19.02 18.94 -4.83
C ALA A 186 -19.15 19.78 -3.55
N LYS A 187 -20.19 19.54 -2.74
CA LYS A 187 -20.32 20.17 -1.41
C LYS A 187 -19.02 19.93 -0.63
N PRO A 188 -18.49 20.93 0.11
CA PRO A 188 -17.31 20.74 0.94
C PRO A 188 -17.53 19.55 1.87
N THR A 189 -16.64 18.56 1.82
CA THR A 189 -16.68 17.43 2.75
C THR A 189 -16.49 17.98 4.18
N PRO A 190 -17.38 17.67 5.13
CA PRO A 190 -17.26 18.16 6.49
C PRO A 190 -15.95 17.68 7.13
N PRO A 191 -15.35 18.42 8.07
CA PRO A 191 -14.19 17.93 8.82
C PRO A 191 -14.58 16.81 9.79
N LEU A 192 -13.59 16.07 10.29
CA LEU A 192 -13.79 15.24 11.47
C LEU A 192 -14.14 16.14 12.67
N PRO A 193 -15.06 15.72 13.56
CA PRO A 193 -15.41 16.52 14.72
C PRO A 193 -14.23 16.62 15.71
N PRO A 194 -13.93 17.79 16.29
CA PRO A 194 -12.86 17.93 17.27
C PRO A 194 -13.05 17.02 18.50
N ASN A 195 -14.30 16.92 18.97
CA ASN A 195 -14.71 16.04 20.06
C ASN A 195 -15.65 14.95 19.54
N ALA A 196 -15.14 13.74 19.37
CA ALA A 196 -15.93 12.62 18.85
C ALA A 196 -16.78 11.99 19.97
N ALA A 197 -18.08 11.81 19.71
CA ALA A 197 -18.96 11.09 20.61
C ALA A 197 -18.59 9.61 20.69
N TYR A 198 -18.76 9.00 21.87
CA TYR A 198 -18.35 7.61 22.11
C TYR A 198 -19.24 6.87 23.11
N ASP A 199 -19.19 5.54 23.09
CA ASP A 199 -19.77 4.64 24.07
C ASP A 199 -18.79 3.47 24.32
N LEU A 200 -18.14 3.47 25.48
CA LEU A 200 -17.16 2.45 25.87
C LEU A 200 -17.79 1.09 26.19
N THR A 201 -19.11 1.03 26.41
CA THR A 201 -19.83 -0.24 26.62
C THR A 201 -20.06 -1.00 25.32
N LEU A 202 -19.83 -0.33 24.17
CA LEU A 202 -20.06 -0.82 22.82
C LEU A 202 -21.52 -1.22 22.54
N GLN A 203 -22.50 -0.70 23.30
CA GLN A 203 -23.92 -1.08 23.17
C GLN A 203 -24.73 -0.12 22.31
N HIS A 204 -24.30 1.14 22.18
CA HIS A 204 -25.01 2.14 21.40
C HIS A 204 -25.15 1.65 19.95
N PRO A 205 -26.35 1.65 19.36
CA PRO A 205 -26.59 1.00 18.06
C PRO A 205 -25.83 1.65 16.89
N ARG A 206 -25.39 2.90 17.08
CA ARG A 206 -24.56 3.64 16.12
C ARG A 206 -23.07 3.65 16.46
N CYS A 207 -22.64 2.98 17.53
CA CYS A 207 -21.22 2.81 17.72
C CYS A 207 -20.65 1.94 16.58
N VAL A 208 -19.40 2.20 16.21
CA VAL A 208 -18.73 1.48 15.11
C VAL A 208 -18.79 -0.04 15.30
N TYR A 209 -18.71 -0.53 16.54
CA TYR A 209 -18.81 -1.96 16.84
C TYR A 209 -20.17 -2.57 16.46
N GLN A 210 -21.29 -1.92 16.78
CA GLN A 210 -22.62 -2.44 16.43
C GLN A 210 -22.85 -2.39 14.92
N LEU A 211 -22.39 -1.33 14.23
CA LEU A 211 -22.45 -1.24 12.77
C LEU A 211 -21.57 -2.29 12.08
N LEU A 212 -20.39 -2.58 12.64
CA LEU A 212 -19.53 -3.68 12.17
C LEU A 212 -20.24 -5.03 12.28
N ARG A 213 -20.87 -5.30 13.43
CA ARG A 213 -21.63 -6.54 13.66
C ARG A 213 -22.77 -6.67 12.66
N GLN A 214 -23.51 -5.58 12.41
CA GLN A 214 -24.58 -5.57 11.41
C GLN A 214 -24.02 -5.81 10.00
N GLN A 215 -22.95 -5.12 9.61
CA GLN A 215 -22.31 -5.24 8.29
C GLN A 215 -21.91 -6.69 7.97
N TYR A 216 -21.25 -7.36 8.92
CA TYR A 216 -20.72 -8.71 8.71
C TYR A 216 -21.71 -9.84 9.05
N SER A 217 -22.89 -9.54 9.59
CA SER A 217 -23.92 -10.55 9.90
C SER A 217 -24.35 -11.37 8.67
N ARG A 218 -24.27 -10.77 7.48
CA ARG A 218 -24.63 -11.38 6.18
C ARG A 218 -23.63 -12.44 5.70
N TYR A 219 -22.42 -12.46 6.25
CA TYR A 219 -21.34 -13.38 5.83
C TYR A 219 -21.40 -14.69 6.62
N THR A 220 -22.54 -15.41 6.51
CA THR A 220 -22.72 -16.71 7.16
C THR A 220 -21.79 -17.78 6.58
N PRO A 221 -21.46 -18.88 7.29
CA PRO A 221 -20.70 -19.99 6.72
C PRO A 221 -21.23 -20.50 5.38
N GLU A 222 -22.55 -20.54 5.20
CA GLU A 222 -23.22 -20.91 3.94
C GLU A 222 -22.97 -19.87 2.85
N MET A 223 -23.05 -18.57 3.19
CA MET A 223 -22.75 -17.50 2.24
C MET A 223 -21.26 -17.50 1.85
N VAL A 224 -20.37 -17.72 2.82
CA VAL A 224 -18.93 -17.89 2.59
C VAL A 224 -18.68 -19.06 1.65
N GLU A 225 -19.29 -20.22 1.88
CA GLU A 225 -19.18 -21.38 0.97
C GLU A 225 -19.66 -21.04 -0.45
N ARG A 226 -20.83 -20.41 -0.57
CA ARG A 226 -21.39 -20.01 -1.88
C ARG A 226 -20.47 -19.09 -2.67
N ILE A 227 -19.87 -18.09 -2.01
CA ILE A 227 -19.02 -17.07 -2.66
C ILE A 227 -17.61 -17.60 -2.90
N THR A 228 -17.02 -18.28 -1.91
CA THR A 228 -15.59 -18.63 -1.91
C THR A 228 -15.31 -20.01 -2.49
N GLY A 229 -16.29 -20.91 -2.48
CA GLY A 229 -16.14 -22.33 -2.80
C GLY A 229 -15.42 -23.15 -1.73
N ILE A 230 -15.07 -22.56 -0.58
CA ILE A 230 -14.52 -23.31 0.56
C ILE A 230 -15.69 -24.01 1.27
N PRO A 231 -15.65 -25.35 1.42
CA PRO A 231 -16.71 -26.07 2.13
C PRO A 231 -16.96 -25.49 3.52
N LYS A 232 -18.23 -25.36 3.91
CA LYS A 232 -18.68 -24.76 5.18
C LYS A 232 -17.89 -25.27 6.38
N ASP A 233 -17.76 -26.59 6.51
CA ASP A 233 -17.08 -27.22 7.65
C ASP A 233 -15.57 -26.91 7.67
N GLN A 234 -14.96 -26.81 6.48
CA GLN A 234 -13.57 -26.44 6.35
C GLN A 234 -13.35 -24.97 6.71
N PHE A 235 -14.26 -24.09 6.30
CA PHE A 235 -14.25 -22.68 6.71
C PHE A 235 -14.42 -22.53 8.23
N LEU A 236 -15.39 -23.22 8.84
CA LEU A 236 -15.60 -23.20 10.28
C LEU A 236 -14.36 -23.69 11.04
N LYS A 237 -13.70 -24.74 10.55
CA LYS A 237 -12.41 -25.20 11.10
C LYS A 237 -11.31 -24.14 11.00
N ALA A 238 -11.24 -23.41 9.88
CA ALA A 238 -10.26 -22.34 9.71
C ALA A 238 -10.55 -21.15 10.64
N ALA A 239 -11.81 -20.72 10.73
CA ALA A 239 -12.24 -19.62 11.60
C ALA A 239 -12.04 -19.96 13.08
N ASP A 240 -12.41 -21.18 13.50
CA ASP A 240 -12.15 -21.69 14.85
C ASP A 240 -10.66 -21.67 15.16
N LEU A 241 -9.83 -22.27 14.30
CA LEU A 241 -8.40 -22.37 14.52
C LEU A 241 -7.74 -20.99 14.58
N PHE A 242 -8.06 -20.06 13.65
CA PHE A 242 -7.47 -18.72 13.63
C PHE A 242 -7.84 -17.90 14.85
N THR A 243 -9.10 -17.94 15.26
CA THR A 243 -9.59 -17.18 16.42
C THR A 243 -9.29 -17.84 17.76
N SER A 244 -8.76 -19.08 17.78
CA SER A 244 -8.42 -19.82 19.00
C SER A 244 -7.45 -19.09 19.92
N ILE A 245 -6.62 -18.18 19.38
CA ILE A 245 -5.73 -17.30 20.15
C ILE A 245 -6.47 -16.35 21.11
N ARG A 246 -7.80 -16.20 20.95
CA ARG A 246 -8.66 -15.37 21.81
C ARG A 246 -9.74 -16.20 22.51
N LYS A 247 -9.58 -17.53 22.58
CA LYS A 247 -10.44 -18.37 23.39
C LYS A 247 -10.38 -17.89 24.85
N ASP A 248 -11.54 -17.79 25.49
CA ASP A 248 -11.69 -17.34 26.89
C ASP A 248 -11.07 -15.95 27.16
N GLY A 249 -10.96 -15.10 26.13
CA GLY A 249 -10.38 -13.76 26.24
C GLY A 249 -8.86 -13.71 26.38
N ASP A 250 -8.14 -14.81 26.08
CA ASP A 250 -6.68 -14.88 26.28
C ASP A 250 -5.93 -13.80 25.51
N MET A 251 -5.26 -12.90 26.24
CA MET A 251 -4.40 -11.87 25.69
C MET A 251 -2.93 -12.30 25.62
N ASN A 252 -2.54 -13.48 26.09
CA ASN A 252 -1.16 -14.00 26.03
C ASN A 252 -0.83 -14.75 24.73
N LYS A 253 -1.72 -14.75 23.74
CA LYS A 253 -1.46 -15.30 22.40
C LYS A 253 -1.51 -14.20 21.34
N VAL A 254 -0.84 -14.40 20.21
CA VAL A 254 -0.92 -13.48 19.07
C VAL A 254 -1.02 -14.25 17.76
N ALA A 255 -1.71 -13.64 16.80
CA ALA A 255 -1.75 -14.11 15.43
C ALA A 255 -1.17 -13.05 14.49
N THR A 256 -0.56 -13.48 13.39
CA THR A 256 -0.12 -12.61 12.30
C THR A 256 -0.81 -12.96 10.99
N VAL A 257 -1.10 -11.93 10.21
CA VAL A 257 -1.55 -12.07 8.82
C VAL A 257 -0.39 -11.76 7.90
N ILE A 258 -0.07 -12.67 6.98
CA ILE A 258 1.02 -12.52 6.01
C ILE A 258 0.43 -12.52 4.60
N TYR A 259 0.63 -11.43 3.87
CA TYR A 259 0.08 -11.25 2.53
C TYR A 259 1.01 -10.45 1.61
N ALA A 260 0.72 -10.46 0.32
CA ALA A 260 1.36 -9.62 -0.69
C ALA A 260 0.37 -9.34 -1.85
N VAL A 261 0.81 -9.60 -3.09
CA VAL A 261 0.08 -9.26 -4.32
C VAL A 261 -1.19 -10.06 -4.59
N GLY A 262 -1.43 -11.16 -3.86
CA GLY A 262 -2.67 -11.94 -4.00
C GLY A 262 -3.90 -11.15 -3.53
N TRP A 263 -3.72 -10.17 -2.64
CA TRP A 263 -4.77 -9.25 -2.22
C TRP A 263 -4.74 -7.91 -2.94
N THR A 264 -3.57 -7.41 -3.32
CA THR A 264 -3.46 -6.02 -3.81
C THR A 264 -3.86 -5.85 -5.27
N GLN A 265 -3.94 -6.93 -6.04
CA GLN A 265 -4.11 -6.90 -7.50
C GLN A 265 -5.54 -7.32 -7.93
N HIS A 266 -6.53 -6.67 -7.30
CA HIS A 266 -7.98 -6.76 -7.56
C HIS A 266 -8.58 -5.35 -7.58
N THR A 267 -9.74 -5.18 -8.22
CA THR A 267 -10.50 -3.90 -8.25
C THR A 267 -11.03 -3.43 -6.89
N PHE A 268 -10.86 -4.23 -5.84
CA PHE A 268 -11.21 -3.96 -4.44
C PHE A 268 -10.07 -4.41 -3.50
N GLY A 269 -8.83 -4.44 -4.01
CA GLY A 269 -7.68 -4.92 -3.27
C GLY A 269 -7.42 -4.14 -1.98
N THR A 270 -7.69 -2.83 -2.00
CA THR A 270 -7.60 -1.98 -0.81
C THR A 270 -8.55 -2.46 0.30
N GLN A 271 -9.76 -2.89 -0.06
CA GLN A 271 -10.78 -3.34 0.89
C GLN A 271 -10.50 -4.75 1.45
N ILE A 272 -9.83 -5.63 0.68
CA ILE A 272 -9.35 -6.92 1.21
C ILE A 272 -8.38 -6.69 2.37
N ILE A 273 -7.40 -5.81 2.17
CA ILE A 273 -6.40 -5.46 3.19
C ILE A 273 -7.07 -4.82 4.40
N ARG A 274 -8.05 -3.95 4.19
CA ARG A 274 -8.84 -3.33 5.26
C ARG A 274 -9.55 -4.37 6.11
N THR A 275 -10.16 -5.39 5.49
CA THR A 275 -10.82 -6.48 6.21
C THR A 275 -9.84 -7.23 7.12
N ALA A 276 -8.64 -7.54 6.62
CA ALA A 276 -7.60 -8.19 7.42
C ALA A 276 -7.05 -7.31 8.56
N ALA A 277 -6.89 -6.01 8.31
CA ALA A 277 -6.48 -5.06 9.33
C ALA A 277 -7.55 -4.94 10.44
N MET A 278 -8.83 -4.89 10.06
CA MET A 278 -9.95 -4.90 11.01
C MET A 278 -9.94 -6.17 11.85
N LEU A 279 -9.79 -7.35 11.23
CA LEU A 279 -9.68 -8.62 11.96
C LEU A 279 -8.53 -8.60 12.98
N GLN A 280 -7.35 -8.08 12.60
CA GLN A 280 -6.21 -7.99 13.52
C GLN A 280 -6.42 -6.97 14.65
N LEU A 281 -7.20 -5.91 14.44
CA LEU A 281 -7.61 -4.97 15.48
C LEU A 281 -8.65 -5.60 16.43
N LEU A 282 -9.63 -6.32 15.90
CA LEU A 282 -10.62 -7.07 16.70
C LEU A 282 -9.95 -8.08 17.63
N LEU A 283 -8.90 -8.74 17.13
CA LEU A 283 -8.11 -9.70 17.88
C LEU A 283 -7.01 -9.04 18.69
N GLY A 284 -6.85 -7.71 18.72
CA GLY A 284 -5.80 -7.05 19.51
C GLY A 284 -4.37 -7.54 19.19
N ASN A 285 -4.08 -7.78 17.91
CA ASN A 285 -2.80 -8.31 17.45
C ASN A 285 -1.83 -7.22 16.94
N VAL A 286 -2.32 -6.02 16.63
CA VAL A 286 -1.50 -4.92 16.10
C VAL A 286 -0.62 -4.33 17.21
N GLY A 287 0.63 -3.99 16.88
CA GLY A 287 1.60 -3.48 17.86
C GLY A 287 2.36 -4.53 18.65
N ARG A 288 1.97 -5.81 18.54
CA ARG A 288 2.51 -6.91 19.36
C ARG A 288 3.55 -7.73 18.61
N ALA A 289 4.57 -8.21 19.32
CA ALA A 289 5.60 -9.11 18.82
C ALA A 289 4.97 -10.44 18.38
N GLY A 290 5.24 -10.88 17.16
CA GLY A 290 4.60 -12.02 16.52
C GLY A 290 3.21 -11.74 15.96
N GLY A 291 2.68 -10.53 16.12
CA GLY A 291 1.34 -10.14 15.71
C GLY A 291 1.31 -9.41 14.37
N GLY A 292 0.42 -8.41 14.31
CA GLY A 292 0.41 -7.40 13.24
C GLY A 292 -0.04 -7.89 11.87
N VAL A 293 0.12 -7.01 10.89
CA VAL A 293 -0.21 -7.21 9.49
C VAL A 293 1.09 -7.13 8.67
N ASN A 294 1.60 -8.29 8.30
CA ASN A 294 2.86 -8.45 7.58
C ASN A 294 2.63 -8.41 6.07
N ALA A 295 2.41 -7.19 5.57
CA ALA A 295 2.40 -6.87 4.14
C ALA A 295 3.80 -7.02 3.52
N LEU A 296 4.11 -8.18 2.94
CA LEU A 296 5.42 -8.48 2.38
C LEU A 296 5.65 -7.70 1.07
N ARG A 297 6.65 -6.83 1.07
CA ARG A 297 7.00 -5.98 -0.09
C ARG A 297 7.71 -6.79 -1.18
N GLY A 298 7.56 -6.34 -2.44
CA GLY A 298 8.08 -7.02 -3.64
C GLY A 298 9.56 -6.73 -3.93
N HIS A 299 9.85 -5.69 -4.72
CA HIS A 299 11.23 -5.29 -5.03
C HIS A 299 12.03 -4.96 -3.78
N SER A 300 13.34 -5.23 -3.84
CA SER A 300 14.30 -5.07 -2.73
C SER A 300 14.23 -3.69 -2.08
N ASN A 301 13.92 -2.66 -2.87
CA ASN A 301 13.80 -1.28 -2.44
C ASN A 301 12.44 -0.65 -2.77
N ILE A 302 11.36 -1.43 -3.00
CA ILE A 302 10.05 -0.80 -3.28
C ILE A 302 9.56 0.04 -2.10
N GLN A 303 9.90 -0.37 -0.87
CA GLN A 303 9.62 0.43 0.32
C GLN A 303 10.34 1.78 0.23
N GLY A 304 11.64 1.78 -0.05
CA GLY A 304 12.42 3.02 -0.17
C GLY A 304 11.99 3.88 -1.36
N ALA A 305 11.62 3.28 -2.49
CA ALA A 305 11.07 4.00 -3.63
C ALA A 305 9.76 4.72 -3.27
N THR A 306 8.84 4.04 -2.56
CA THR A 306 7.62 4.68 -2.03
C THR A 306 7.95 5.75 -1.00
N ASP A 307 8.88 5.49 -0.08
CA ASP A 307 9.32 6.44 0.95
C ASP A 307 9.86 7.74 0.35
N MET A 308 10.47 7.67 -0.85
CA MET A 308 11.02 8.78 -1.61
C MET A 308 10.03 9.42 -2.61
N GLY A 309 8.74 9.11 -2.52
CA GLY A 309 7.73 9.69 -3.43
C GLY A 309 7.77 9.13 -4.85
N GLY A 310 8.14 7.84 -5.02
CA GLY A 310 8.13 7.13 -6.30
C GLY A 310 6.74 6.86 -6.89
N VAL A 311 5.72 7.61 -6.48
CA VAL A 311 4.34 7.60 -6.99
C VAL A 311 3.85 9.04 -7.11
N TYR A 312 2.83 9.26 -7.95
CA TYR A 312 2.50 10.61 -8.43
C TYR A 312 1.88 11.55 -7.38
N ASP A 313 1.32 11.04 -6.28
CA ASP A 313 0.48 11.77 -5.34
C ASP A 313 1.13 12.03 -3.97
N ILE A 314 2.40 11.62 -3.78
CA ILE A 314 3.19 11.93 -2.58
C ILE A 314 4.60 12.44 -2.91
N TRP A 315 5.11 13.32 -2.04
CA TRP A 315 6.51 13.71 -1.90
C TRP A 315 7.24 12.79 -0.91
N PRO A 316 8.59 12.86 -0.83
CA PRO A 316 9.36 12.12 0.16
C PRO A 316 8.80 12.26 1.58
N GLY A 317 8.78 11.14 2.30
CA GLY A 317 8.24 11.05 3.65
C GLY A 317 6.72 11.08 3.70
N TYR A 318 6.04 10.66 2.62
CA TYR A 318 4.58 10.60 2.52
C TYR A 318 3.89 11.97 2.67
N LEU A 319 4.62 13.07 2.43
CA LEU A 319 4.01 14.40 2.33
C LEU A 319 3.08 14.42 1.10
N LYS A 320 1.91 15.02 1.21
CA LYS A 320 0.97 15.09 0.08
C LYS A 320 1.53 16.02 -1.00
N VAL A 321 1.37 15.66 -2.27
CA VAL A 321 1.65 16.61 -3.37
C VAL A 321 0.58 17.72 -3.36
N PRO A 322 0.93 18.98 -3.65
CA PRO A 322 -0.04 20.06 -3.78
C PRO A 322 -0.93 19.84 -5.00
N ASN A 323 -2.13 20.38 -4.96
CA ASN A 323 -3.07 20.39 -6.08
C ASN A 323 -3.36 21.85 -6.50
N PRO A 324 -4.08 22.09 -7.61
CA PRO A 324 -4.35 23.46 -8.09
C PRO A 324 -5.05 24.39 -7.11
N SER A 325 -5.78 23.87 -6.11
CA SER A 325 -6.43 24.70 -5.08
C SER A 325 -5.45 25.18 -4.00
N ASP A 326 -4.26 24.60 -3.90
CA ASP A 326 -3.19 25.05 -3.02
C ASP A 326 -2.42 26.20 -3.65
N VAL A 327 -3.07 27.38 -3.72
CA VAL A 327 -2.51 28.56 -4.39
C VAL A 327 -1.23 29.08 -3.72
N ASP A 328 -1.06 28.82 -2.43
CA ASP A 328 0.07 29.21 -1.58
C ASP A 328 0.40 28.12 -0.54
N LEU A 329 1.54 28.25 0.15
CA LEU A 329 1.96 27.26 1.14
C LEU A 329 1.00 27.19 2.33
N LYS A 330 0.42 28.32 2.74
CA LYS A 330 -0.54 28.39 3.84
C LYS A 330 -1.78 27.53 3.59
N THR A 331 -2.34 27.61 2.38
CA THR A 331 -3.51 26.85 1.95
C THR A 331 -3.20 25.37 1.87
N TYR A 332 -2.02 25.03 1.31
CA TYR A 332 -1.50 23.66 1.33
C TYR A 332 -1.41 23.11 2.76
N LEU A 333 -0.74 23.82 3.67
CA LEU A 333 -0.55 23.36 5.04
C LEU A 333 -1.88 23.24 5.79
N LYS A 334 -2.84 24.14 5.57
CA LYS A 334 -4.19 24.04 6.13
C LYS A 334 -4.91 22.76 5.68
N ARG A 335 -4.80 22.39 4.41
CA ARG A 335 -5.45 21.19 3.85
C ARG A 335 -4.75 19.89 4.28
N THR A 336 -3.44 19.94 4.43
CA THR A 336 -2.60 18.74 4.60
C THR A 336 -2.20 18.45 6.04
N THR A 337 -2.34 19.42 6.95
CA THR A 337 -2.05 19.26 8.38
C THR A 337 -3.34 18.91 9.12
N PRO A 338 -3.49 17.66 9.59
CA PRO A 338 -4.71 17.26 10.28
C PRO A 338 -4.79 17.83 11.70
N THR A 339 -6.01 18.12 12.13
CA THR A 339 -6.35 18.42 13.52
C THR A 339 -6.80 17.16 14.24
N ALA A 340 -6.58 17.08 15.56
CA ALA A 340 -7.04 15.95 16.37
C ALA A 340 -8.57 15.82 16.32
N SER A 341 -9.07 14.59 16.43
CA SER A 341 -10.49 14.24 16.46
C SER A 341 -10.69 13.09 17.44
N LYS A 342 -10.94 13.39 18.70
CA LYS A 342 -10.88 12.39 19.77
C LYS A 342 -11.92 12.68 20.85
N PRO A 343 -12.32 11.69 21.67
CA PRO A 343 -13.01 11.96 22.92
C PRO A 343 -12.25 12.96 23.80
N ALA A 344 -12.97 13.82 24.50
CA ALA A 344 -12.38 14.82 25.40
C ALA A 344 -11.49 14.20 26.49
N MET A 345 -11.85 13.01 26.98
CA MET A 345 -11.16 12.32 28.08
C MET A 345 -9.87 11.57 27.64
N TRP A 346 -9.57 11.50 26.34
CA TRP A 346 -8.35 10.85 25.81
C TRP A 346 -7.41 11.90 25.25
N ASP A 347 -6.17 11.54 24.95
CA ASP A 347 -5.26 12.38 24.19
C ASP A 347 -4.87 11.71 22.85
N SER A 348 -4.42 12.51 21.89
CA SER A 348 -3.98 12.04 20.58
C SER A 348 -2.72 12.77 20.17
N PHE A 349 -1.65 12.01 19.92
CA PHE A 349 -0.39 12.63 19.55
C PHE A 349 -0.48 13.34 18.19
N ASN A 350 -1.29 12.81 17.27
CA ASN A 350 -1.51 13.35 15.92
C ASN A 350 -0.21 13.90 15.30
N TYR A 351 0.78 13.03 15.08
CA TYR A 351 2.14 13.47 14.76
C TYR A 351 2.24 14.23 13.43
N TRP A 352 1.28 14.04 12.52
CA TRP A 352 1.12 14.84 11.31
C TRP A 352 0.79 16.31 11.57
N SER A 353 0.49 16.72 12.80
CA SER A 353 0.49 18.14 13.19
C SER A 353 1.84 18.83 12.93
N ASN A 354 2.93 18.05 12.76
CA ASN A 354 4.26 18.54 12.40
C ASN A 354 4.49 18.68 10.88
N THR A 355 3.48 18.48 10.02
CA THR A 355 3.59 18.66 8.56
C THR A 355 4.33 19.95 8.16
N PRO A 356 4.07 21.13 8.75
CA PRO A 356 4.82 22.35 8.42
C PRO A 356 6.34 22.21 8.52
N LYS A 357 6.84 21.57 9.58
CA LYS A 357 8.29 21.35 9.80
C LYS A 357 8.88 20.47 8.71
N PHE A 358 8.16 19.41 8.34
CA PHE A 358 8.59 18.45 7.33
C PHE A 358 8.58 19.09 5.94
N THR A 359 7.51 19.80 5.60
CA THR A 359 7.36 20.49 4.31
C THR A 359 8.44 21.55 4.12
N VAL A 360 8.64 22.44 5.10
CA VAL A 360 9.66 23.50 4.98
C VAL A 360 11.06 22.89 4.90
N SER A 361 11.37 21.87 5.72
CA SER A 361 12.67 21.20 5.66
C SER A 361 12.92 20.51 4.32
N PHE A 362 11.89 19.93 3.71
CA PHE A 362 11.96 19.35 2.38
C PHE A 362 12.18 20.42 1.29
N LEU A 363 11.44 21.53 1.34
CA LEU A 363 11.65 22.64 0.41
C LEU A 363 13.04 23.27 0.54
N LYS A 364 13.58 23.36 1.77
CA LYS A 364 14.98 23.76 2.00
C LYS A 364 15.99 22.77 1.44
N ALA A 365 15.69 21.46 1.43
CA ALA A 365 16.53 20.47 0.76
C ALA A 365 16.48 20.64 -0.77
N MET A 366 15.30 20.87 -1.33
CA MET A 366 15.11 21.05 -2.77
C MET A 366 15.74 22.33 -3.31
N TYR A 367 15.60 23.47 -2.62
CA TYR A 367 15.92 24.79 -3.17
C TYR A 367 16.90 25.62 -2.34
N GLY A 368 17.41 25.10 -1.22
CA GLY A 368 18.49 25.75 -0.47
C GLY A 368 18.19 27.21 -0.14
N ASP A 369 19.09 28.11 -0.50
CA ASP A 369 18.95 29.55 -0.24
C ASP A 369 17.84 30.23 -1.05
N ALA A 370 17.40 29.65 -2.17
CA ALA A 370 16.28 30.17 -2.95
C ALA A 370 14.92 29.95 -2.25
N ALA A 371 14.83 29.02 -1.31
CA ALA A 371 13.66 28.87 -0.45
C ALA A 371 13.79 29.80 0.78
N THR A 372 13.06 30.91 0.77
CA THR A 372 13.01 31.89 1.86
C THR A 372 11.60 32.03 2.40
N LYS A 373 11.44 32.62 3.58
CA LYS A 373 10.10 32.84 4.15
C LYS A 373 9.23 33.74 3.26
N ASP A 374 9.83 34.75 2.64
CA ASP A 374 9.11 35.77 1.85
C ASP A 374 8.55 35.22 0.52
N ASN A 375 9.04 34.08 0.04
CA ASN A 375 8.57 33.43 -1.18
C ASN A 375 7.91 32.06 -0.93
N ASP A 376 7.34 31.85 0.27
CA ASP A 376 6.71 30.60 0.66
C ASP A 376 7.66 29.40 0.52
N TRP A 377 8.94 29.59 0.83
CA TRP A 377 10.00 28.58 0.74
C TRP A 377 10.10 27.97 -0.67
N ALA A 378 9.90 28.79 -1.71
CA ALA A 378 9.86 28.36 -3.10
C ALA A 378 8.78 27.29 -3.40
N PHE A 379 7.72 27.20 -2.59
CA PHE A 379 6.62 26.25 -2.80
C PHE A 379 6.02 26.32 -4.22
N HIS A 380 5.98 27.51 -4.83
CA HIS A 380 5.45 27.71 -6.18
C HIS A 380 6.29 27.05 -7.29
N TYR A 381 7.53 26.65 -7.01
CA TYR A 381 8.36 25.87 -7.95
C TYR A 381 7.91 24.41 -8.06
N MET A 382 7.22 23.90 -7.04
CA MET A 382 6.79 22.52 -7.03
C MET A 382 5.57 22.28 -7.93
N PRO A 383 5.55 21.19 -8.72
CA PRO A 383 4.41 20.85 -9.56
C PRO A 383 3.19 20.52 -8.71
N LYS A 384 2.02 20.95 -9.20
CA LYS A 384 0.72 20.67 -8.60
C LYS A 384 0.00 19.59 -9.40
N VAL A 385 -0.52 18.57 -8.73
CA VAL A 385 -1.23 17.45 -9.36
C VAL A 385 -2.70 17.82 -9.53
N ASP A 386 -3.13 17.95 -10.79
CA ASP A 386 -4.49 18.36 -11.16
C ASP A 386 -5.42 17.19 -11.53
N ARG A 387 -4.87 15.98 -11.68
CA ARG A 387 -5.59 14.76 -12.09
C ARG A 387 -4.80 13.50 -11.73
N ASN A 388 -5.32 12.34 -12.09
CA ASN A 388 -4.66 11.05 -11.87
C ASN A 388 -3.49 10.89 -12.85
N TYR A 389 -2.29 10.66 -12.30
CA TYR A 389 -1.07 10.33 -13.05
C TYR A 389 -0.49 8.97 -12.61
N SER A 390 -1.34 8.08 -12.11
CA SER A 390 -0.96 6.69 -11.83
C SER A 390 -0.36 6.03 -13.07
N TRP A 391 0.45 4.99 -12.85
CA TRP A 391 1.17 4.30 -13.92
C TRP A 391 0.21 3.91 -15.07
N THR A 392 -0.94 3.31 -14.79
CA THR A 392 -1.89 2.91 -15.84
C THR A 392 -2.45 4.09 -16.63
N GLU A 393 -2.68 5.24 -15.98
CA GLU A 393 -3.13 6.46 -16.66
C GLU A 393 -2.05 7.01 -17.59
N LEU A 394 -0.78 6.98 -17.18
CA LEU A 394 0.33 7.42 -18.04
C LEU A 394 0.39 6.60 -19.34
N TRP A 395 0.22 5.28 -19.26
CA TRP A 395 0.24 4.39 -20.42
C TRP A 395 -1.02 4.54 -21.30
N ASP A 396 -2.21 4.68 -20.71
CA ASP A 396 -3.43 4.97 -21.47
C ASP A 396 -3.34 6.32 -22.19
N ARG A 397 -2.79 7.33 -21.53
CA ARG A 397 -2.58 8.67 -22.08
C ARG A 397 -1.50 8.71 -23.16
N MET A 398 -0.51 7.83 -23.09
CA MET A 398 0.46 7.62 -24.16
C MET A 398 -0.19 6.94 -25.37
N TYR A 399 -1.01 5.90 -25.13
CA TYR A 399 -1.79 5.24 -26.17
C TYR A 399 -2.75 6.20 -26.90
N THR A 400 -3.37 7.14 -26.17
CA THR A 400 -4.23 8.19 -26.75
C THR A 400 -3.45 9.40 -27.29
N GLY A 401 -2.12 9.41 -27.17
CA GLY A 401 -1.22 10.38 -27.81
C GLY A 401 -0.94 11.67 -27.02
N SER A 402 -1.37 11.76 -25.76
CA SER A 402 -1.17 12.94 -24.89
C SER A 402 0.11 12.90 -24.05
N VAL A 403 0.72 11.73 -23.86
CA VAL A 403 2.07 11.57 -23.32
C VAL A 403 3.02 11.27 -24.48
N LYS A 404 4.07 12.10 -24.64
CA LYS A 404 4.98 12.06 -25.78
C LYS A 404 6.26 11.26 -25.57
N GLY A 405 6.66 11.05 -24.32
CA GLY A 405 7.82 10.23 -24.03
C GLY A 405 7.88 9.76 -22.60
N LEU A 406 8.81 8.85 -22.34
CA LEU A 406 8.91 8.14 -21.08
C LEU A 406 10.37 7.89 -20.70
N PHE A 407 10.68 8.07 -19.42
CA PHE A 407 11.85 7.48 -18.77
C PHE A 407 11.44 6.16 -18.11
N ALA A 408 12.04 5.06 -18.53
CA ALA A 408 11.87 3.73 -17.97
C ALA A 408 13.19 3.26 -17.35
N PHE A 409 13.44 3.64 -16.10
CA PHE A 409 14.63 3.21 -15.35
C PHE A 409 14.29 2.01 -14.46
N GLY A 410 14.92 0.87 -14.71
CA GLY A 410 14.69 -0.37 -13.96
C GLY A 410 13.25 -0.88 -14.00
N MET A 411 12.50 -0.56 -15.06
CA MET A 411 11.08 -0.91 -15.20
C MET A 411 10.76 -1.37 -16.62
N ASN A 412 10.37 -2.64 -16.73
CA ASN A 412 9.87 -3.23 -17.97
C ASN A 412 8.36 -3.04 -18.12
N GLY A 413 7.94 -1.82 -18.47
CA GLY A 413 6.54 -1.41 -18.58
C GLY A 413 5.66 -2.27 -19.49
N VAL A 414 6.20 -2.71 -20.63
CA VAL A 414 5.49 -3.62 -21.56
C VAL A 414 5.09 -4.92 -20.87
N ALA A 415 5.98 -5.48 -20.05
CA ALA A 415 5.77 -6.78 -19.44
C ALA A 415 4.94 -6.70 -18.15
N ILE A 416 5.14 -5.67 -17.32
CA ILE A 416 4.48 -5.58 -16.00
C ILE A 416 3.08 -4.95 -16.04
N GLY A 417 2.74 -4.23 -17.11
CA GLY A 417 1.43 -3.60 -17.28
C GLY A 417 0.33 -4.53 -17.76
N PRO A 418 -0.96 -4.23 -17.50
CA PRO A 418 -2.08 -4.96 -18.10
C PRO A 418 -2.15 -4.69 -19.60
N ASP A 419 -2.68 -5.66 -20.35
CA ASP A 419 -2.69 -5.72 -21.81
C ASP A 419 -1.37 -5.26 -22.45
N SER A 420 -0.39 -6.16 -22.48
CA SER A 420 0.93 -5.87 -23.05
C SER A 420 0.88 -5.34 -24.48
N GLN A 421 -0.14 -5.68 -25.28
CA GLN A 421 -0.30 -5.13 -26.63
C GLN A 421 -0.65 -3.65 -26.60
N LYS A 422 -1.55 -3.23 -25.71
CA LYS A 422 -1.86 -1.82 -25.51
C LYS A 422 -0.61 -1.03 -25.11
N ASN A 423 0.25 -1.61 -24.27
CA ASN A 423 1.51 -0.99 -23.88
C ASN A 423 2.49 -0.88 -25.07
N ILE A 424 2.63 -1.93 -25.89
CA ILE A 424 3.43 -1.88 -27.13
C ILE A 424 2.90 -0.79 -28.07
N ASP A 425 1.58 -0.73 -28.26
CA ASP A 425 0.95 0.26 -29.15
C ASP A 425 1.02 1.69 -28.59
N ALA A 426 1.08 1.85 -27.27
CA ALA A 426 1.38 3.11 -26.63
C ALA A 426 2.79 3.59 -26.98
N LEU A 427 3.80 2.70 -26.86
CA LEU A 427 5.17 3.04 -27.19
C LEU A 427 5.35 3.37 -28.67
N LYS A 428 4.66 2.67 -29.60
CA LYS A 428 4.67 3.01 -31.04
C LYS A 428 4.20 4.44 -31.34
N ARG A 429 3.44 5.06 -30.43
CA ARG A 429 2.90 6.42 -30.55
C ARG A 429 3.72 7.47 -29.80
N ALA A 430 4.69 7.06 -28.98
CA ALA A 430 5.60 7.97 -28.31
C ALA A 430 6.60 8.56 -29.32
N ASP A 431 7.01 9.80 -29.07
CA ASP A 431 8.05 10.48 -29.83
C ASP A 431 9.43 9.94 -29.41
N TRP A 432 9.62 9.70 -28.11
CA TRP A 432 10.88 9.20 -27.55
C TRP A 432 10.69 8.30 -26.33
N LEU A 433 11.66 7.40 -26.12
CA LEU A 433 11.75 6.50 -24.96
C LEU A 433 13.20 6.47 -24.48
N VAL A 434 13.43 6.72 -23.19
CA VAL A 434 14.73 6.52 -22.54
C VAL A 434 14.62 5.34 -21.59
N VAL A 435 15.44 4.30 -21.81
CA VAL A 435 15.49 3.11 -20.96
C VAL A 435 16.83 3.05 -20.25
N GLY A 436 16.80 2.99 -18.92
CA GLY A 436 17.97 2.70 -18.08
C GLY A 436 17.83 1.30 -17.50
N GLU A 437 18.63 0.35 -17.97
CA GLU A 437 18.55 -1.06 -17.55
C GLU A 437 19.92 -1.75 -17.66
N ILE A 438 20.04 -2.90 -16.98
CA ILE A 438 21.24 -3.74 -17.03
C ILE A 438 21.18 -4.78 -18.16
N TYR A 439 19.98 -5.06 -18.69
CA TYR A 439 19.76 -5.94 -19.85
C TYR A 439 18.80 -5.30 -20.85
N PRO A 440 18.91 -5.60 -22.15
CA PRO A 440 17.82 -5.38 -23.09
C PRO A 440 16.54 -6.09 -22.62
N ASP A 441 15.43 -5.36 -22.59
CA ASP A 441 14.13 -5.88 -22.18
C ASP A 441 13.03 -5.60 -23.23
N GLU A 442 11.84 -6.14 -22.98
CA GLU A 442 10.67 -5.99 -23.84
C GLU A 442 10.30 -4.52 -24.08
N THR A 443 10.52 -3.64 -23.10
CA THR A 443 10.26 -2.20 -23.22
C THR A 443 11.27 -1.51 -24.13
N SER A 444 12.56 -1.80 -23.99
CA SER A 444 13.63 -1.23 -24.82
C SER A 444 13.58 -1.70 -26.29
N GLU A 445 12.99 -2.88 -26.53
CA GLU A 445 12.89 -3.47 -27.86
C GLU A 445 11.43 -3.71 -28.30
N PHE A 446 10.48 -2.90 -27.84
CA PHE A 446 9.05 -3.03 -28.16
C PHE A 446 8.76 -3.02 -29.68
N TRP A 447 9.58 -2.31 -30.45
CA TRP A 447 9.50 -2.19 -31.91
C TRP A 447 9.87 -3.50 -32.65
N LYS A 448 10.38 -4.50 -31.92
CA LYS A 448 10.63 -5.88 -32.36
C LYS A 448 9.68 -6.91 -31.71
N SER A 449 8.59 -6.46 -31.09
CA SER A 449 7.62 -7.37 -30.48
C SER A 449 7.14 -8.43 -31.48
N PRO A 450 6.88 -9.68 -31.05
CA PRO A 450 6.33 -10.73 -31.90
C PRO A 450 5.08 -10.25 -32.64
N GLY A 451 5.02 -10.56 -33.95
CA GLY A 451 3.94 -10.15 -34.84
C GLY A 451 4.19 -8.83 -35.58
N ILE A 452 5.21 -8.05 -35.22
CA ILE A 452 5.61 -6.85 -35.99
C ILE A 452 6.42 -7.29 -37.22
N THR A 453 5.92 -6.98 -38.41
CA THR A 453 6.60 -7.22 -39.69
C THR A 453 7.73 -6.22 -39.95
N PRO A 454 8.71 -6.54 -40.82
CA PRO A 454 9.76 -5.58 -41.21
C PRO A 454 9.22 -4.25 -41.77
N ASP A 455 8.07 -4.26 -42.46
CA ASP A 455 7.47 -3.05 -43.00
C ASP A 455 6.69 -2.24 -41.96
N GLU A 456 6.10 -2.88 -40.96
CA GLU A 456 5.54 -2.17 -39.79
C GLU A 456 6.64 -1.55 -38.95
N MET A 457 7.77 -2.25 -38.75
CA MET A 457 8.91 -1.76 -38.00
C MET A 457 9.43 -0.42 -38.56
N LYS A 458 9.50 -0.28 -39.90
CA LYS A 458 9.90 0.97 -40.57
C LYS A 458 8.94 2.15 -40.34
N LYS A 459 7.70 1.88 -39.90
CA LYS A 459 6.67 2.90 -39.65
C LYS A 459 6.65 3.37 -38.18
N ILE A 460 7.43 2.74 -37.31
CA ILE A 460 7.54 3.11 -35.89
C ILE A 460 8.55 4.26 -35.76
N ASN A 461 8.07 5.44 -35.36
CA ASN A 461 8.88 6.67 -35.34
C ASN A 461 9.47 7.01 -33.97
N THR A 462 9.25 6.17 -32.95
CA THR A 462 9.72 6.42 -31.59
C THR A 462 11.25 6.34 -31.51
N THR A 463 11.88 7.39 -31.05
CA THR A 463 13.34 7.41 -30.83
C THR A 463 13.67 6.73 -29.50
N VAL A 464 14.43 5.63 -29.53
CA VAL A 464 14.79 4.87 -28.32
C VAL A 464 16.24 5.12 -27.92
N TYR A 465 16.46 5.62 -26.70
CA TYR A 465 17.76 5.74 -26.05
C TYR A 465 17.90 4.64 -25.01
N ARG A 466 18.81 3.68 -25.23
CA ARG A 466 19.11 2.62 -24.26
C ARG A 466 20.42 2.93 -23.53
N LEU A 467 20.32 3.16 -22.24
CA LEU A 467 21.41 3.54 -21.35
C LEU A 467 21.77 2.35 -20.46
N ALA A 468 23.02 1.88 -20.54
CA ALA A 468 23.49 0.75 -19.75
C ALA A 468 23.74 1.18 -18.30
N CYS A 469 22.95 0.66 -17.37
CA CYS A 469 23.06 0.95 -15.94
C CYS A 469 23.93 -0.08 -15.22
N ALA A 470 24.51 0.32 -14.09
CA ALA A 470 25.23 -0.57 -13.18
C ALA A 470 24.26 -1.43 -12.34
N GLY A 471 24.62 -2.68 -12.13
CA GLY A 471 23.91 -3.63 -11.28
C GLY A 471 24.03 -3.32 -9.78
N PHE A 472 23.28 -4.07 -8.95
CA PHE A 472 23.26 -3.82 -7.51
C PHE A 472 24.63 -4.05 -6.82
N ALA A 473 25.42 -4.99 -7.33
CA ALA A 473 26.76 -5.32 -6.81
C ALA A 473 27.85 -4.32 -7.23
N GLU A 474 27.53 -3.42 -8.17
CA GLU A 474 28.49 -2.52 -8.82
C GLU A 474 28.46 -1.09 -8.29
N LYS A 475 27.60 -0.85 -7.28
CA LYS A 475 27.42 0.43 -6.62
C LYS A 475 27.33 0.24 -5.11
N ASP A 476 27.60 1.27 -4.34
CA ASP A 476 27.24 1.34 -2.92
C ASP A 476 25.80 1.87 -2.76
N GLY A 477 25.45 2.43 -1.61
CA GLY A 477 24.12 2.98 -1.33
C GLY A 477 23.24 2.10 -0.45
N SER A 478 22.02 2.56 -0.20
CA SER A 478 21.07 1.88 0.69
C SER A 478 19.88 1.26 -0.06
N MET A 479 19.32 0.20 0.52
CA MET A 479 17.99 -0.31 0.18
C MET A 479 17.15 -0.47 1.44
N THR A 480 15.86 -0.17 1.34
CA THR A 480 14.89 -0.32 2.42
C THR A 480 14.06 -1.57 2.22
N ASN A 481 14.24 -2.56 3.11
CA ASN A 481 13.52 -3.82 3.02
C ASN A 481 12.06 -3.71 3.53
N SER A 482 11.31 -4.81 3.45
CA SER A 482 9.91 -4.88 3.90
C SER A 482 9.71 -4.55 5.39
N SER A 483 10.75 -4.72 6.22
CA SER A 483 10.77 -4.43 7.66
C SER A 483 11.15 -2.98 7.96
N ARG A 484 11.22 -2.11 6.93
CA ARG A 484 11.64 -0.69 7.01
C ARG A 484 13.12 -0.49 7.33
N TRP A 485 13.95 -1.54 7.24
CA TRP A 485 15.38 -1.42 7.50
C TRP A 485 16.08 -0.84 6.28
N LEU A 486 16.61 0.37 6.42
CA LEU A 486 17.57 0.99 5.52
C LEU A 486 18.92 0.31 5.75
N GLN A 487 19.38 -0.43 4.75
CA GLN A 487 20.63 -1.19 4.84
C GLN A 487 21.62 -0.69 3.80
N TRP A 488 22.78 -0.21 4.25
CA TRP A 488 23.88 0.12 3.36
C TRP A 488 24.53 -1.13 2.77
N LYS A 489 24.94 -1.04 1.51
CA LYS A 489 25.84 -2.00 0.86
C LYS A 489 27.02 -1.27 0.25
N ASN A 490 28.13 -1.98 0.12
CA ASN A 490 29.34 -1.49 -0.53
C ASN A 490 29.47 -2.08 -1.93
N ILE A 491 30.29 -1.43 -2.76
CA ILE A 491 30.67 -1.92 -4.09
C ILE A 491 31.39 -3.27 -3.94
N ALA A 492 30.99 -4.26 -4.73
CA ALA A 492 31.63 -5.58 -4.79
C ALA A 492 32.39 -5.80 -6.09
N LEU A 493 31.93 -5.22 -7.20
CA LEU A 493 32.53 -5.32 -8.54
C LEU A 493 32.51 -3.95 -9.24
N PRO A 494 33.41 -3.67 -10.20
CA PRO A 494 33.25 -2.51 -11.08
C PRO A 494 32.10 -2.72 -12.07
N PRO A 495 31.44 -1.64 -12.57
CA PRO A 495 30.46 -1.75 -13.65
C PRO A 495 31.05 -2.40 -14.92
N PRO A 496 30.29 -3.23 -15.65
CA PRO A 496 30.78 -3.90 -16.86
C PRO A 496 30.88 -2.92 -18.04
N ALA A 497 31.98 -3.03 -18.79
CA ALA A 497 32.24 -2.21 -19.97
C ALA A 497 32.03 -0.71 -19.72
N ASN A 498 31.06 -0.09 -20.41
CA ASN A 498 30.73 1.34 -20.28
C ASN A 498 29.44 1.59 -19.50
N ALA A 499 28.96 0.61 -18.72
CA ALA A 499 27.82 0.80 -17.84
C ALA A 499 28.11 1.89 -16.81
N ARG A 500 27.08 2.67 -16.45
CA ARG A 500 27.21 3.80 -15.52
C ARG A 500 26.24 3.67 -14.35
N LEU A 501 26.58 4.31 -13.24
CA LEU A 501 25.69 4.38 -12.09
C LEU A 501 24.44 5.20 -12.44
N ASP A 502 23.28 4.81 -11.92
CA ASP A 502 22.01 5.49 -12.26
C ASP A 502 22.06 6.99 -11.89
N GLN A 503 22.66 7.32 -10.73
CA GLN A 503 22.78 8.71 -10.29
C GLN A 503 23.70 9.53 -11.20
N ASP A 504 24.73 8.92 -11.79
CA ASP A 504 25.63 9.61 -12.74
C ASP A 504 24.89 9.93 -14.04
N ILE A 505 24.08 8.98 -14.52
CA ILE A 505 23.26 9.16 -15.73
C ILE A 505 22.25 10.29 -15.50
N VAL A 506 21.50 10.23 -14.40
CA VAL A 506 20.48 11.24 -14.07
C VAL A 506 21.12 12.61 -13.83
N ALA A 507 22.24 12.67 -13.09
CA ALA A 507 22.99 13.91 -12.86
C ALA A 507 23.40 14.57 -14.18
N GLN A 508 23.96 13.78 -15.10
CA GLN A 508 24.43 14.26 -16.38
C GLN A 508 23.32 14.72 -17.32
N ILE A 509 22.14 14.10 -17.27
CA ILE A 509 20.95 14.57 -17.99
C ILE A 509 20.48 15.90 -17.38
N PHE A 510 20.32 15.96 -16.05
CA PHE A 510 19.88 17.15 -15.35
C PHE A 510 20.81 18.35 -15.60
N LEU A 511 22.12 18.16 -15.47
CA LEU A 511 23.11 19.23 -15.67
C LEU A 511 23.10 19.78 -17.10
N ARG A 512 22.88 18.92 -18.11
CA ARG A 512 22.75 19.36 -19.50
C ARG A 512 21.45 20.14 -19.73
N VAL A 513 20.32 19.66 -19.20
CA VAL A 513 19.05 20.39 -19.24
C VAL A 513 19.19 21.75 -18.56
N ARG A 514 19.78 21.79 -17.37
CA ARG A 514 20.03 23.04 -16.64
C ARG A 514 20.93 24.01 -17.41
N ALA A 515 21.96 23.50 -18.11
CA ALA A 515 22.81 24.32 -18.97
C ALA A 515 22.05 24.89 -20.17
N LEU A 516 21.14 24.12 -20.79
CA LEU A 516 20.26 24.62 -21.84
C LEU A 516 19.38 25.77 -21.32
N TYR A 517 18.70 25.58 -20.19
CA TYR A 517 17.87 26.63 -19.58
C TYR A 517 18.65 27.88 -19.13
N LYS A 518 19.97 27.76 -18.92
CA LYS A 518 20.84 28.90 -18.61
C LYS A 518 21.21 29.69 -19.87
N ASN A 519 21.37 29.02 -21.00
CA ASN A 519 21.88 29.59 -22.24
C ASN A 519 20.78 29.94 -23.25
N GLU A 520 19.59 29.36 -23.10
CA GLU A 520 18.47 29.46 -24.03
C GLU A 520 17.19 29.87 -23.27
N SER A 521 16.28 30.58 -23.94
CA SER A 521 14.97 30.91 -23.36
C SER A 521 14.12 29.65 -23.19
N GLY A 522 13.53 29.46 -22.02
CA GLY A 522 12.64 28.33 -21.72
C GLY A 522 11.43 28.75 -20.89
N LYS A 523 10.40 27.89 -20.84
CA LYS A 523 9.24 28.11 -19.99
C LYS A 523 9.60 27.81 -18.53
N PHE A 524 9.35 28.77 -17.64
CA PHE A 524 9.45 28.62 -16.19
C PHE A 524 10.75 27.95 -15.74
N SER A 525 11.88 28.60 -16.02
CA SER A 525 13.24 28.08 -15.80
C SER A 525 13.65 28.02 -14.32
N ASP A 526 13.08 28.88 -13.48
CA ASP A 526 13.39 29.02 -12.05
C ASP A 526 13.52 27.70 -11.28
N PRO A 527 12.54 26.77 -11.29
CA PRO A 527 12.65 25.49 -10.57
C PRO A 527 13.85 24.64 -11.00
N ILE A 528 14.34 24.79 -12.24
CA ILE A 528 15.48 24.02 -12.77
C ILE A 528 16.80 24.70 -12.40
N LEU A 529 16.85 26.04 -12.50
CA LEU A 529 18.06 26.81 -12.21
C LEU A 529 18.35 26.92 -10.71
N ASN A 530 17.30 26.97 -9.88
CA ASN A 530 17.40 27.15 -8.43
C ASN A 530 17.38 25.84 -7.63
N ALA A 531 17.23 24.68 -8.28
CA ALA A 531 17.33 23.39 -7.61
C ALA A 531 18.75 23.18 -7.03
N THR A 532 18.80 22.76 -5.77
CA THR A 532 20.03 22.47 -5.05
C THR A 532 20.78 21.33 -5.72
N TRP A 533 22.07 21.53 -5.97
CA TRP A 533 22.94 20.51 -6.58
C TRP A 533 24.38 20.67 -6.08
N THR A 534 24.53 20.71 -4.75
CA THR A 534 25.79 21.02 -4.07
C THR A 534 26.56 19.76 -3.69
N TYR A 535 26.74 18.87 -4.66
CA TYR A 535 27.57 17.67 -4.50
C TYR A 535 29.03 18.00 -4.77
N THR A 536 29.95 17.33 -4.08
CA THR A 536 31.41 17.54 -4.24
C THR A 536 31.84 17.33 -5.69
N ASP A 537 31.32 16.28 -6.33
CA ASP A 537 31.35 16.11 -7.79
C ASP A 537 29.91 16.18 -8.33
N PRO A 538 29.50 17.30 -8.94
CA PRO A 538 28.16 17.46 -9.49
C PRO A 538 27.78 16.44 -10.57
N GLN A 539 28.74 15.90 -11.31
CA GLN A 539 28.50 14.94 -12.39
C GLN A 539 28.45 13.50 -11.89
N HIS A 540 29.02 13.24 -10.72
CA HIS A 540 29.14 11.93 -10.08
C HIS A 540 28.79 12.02 -8.58
N PRO A 541 27.53 12.36 -8.23
CA PRO A 541 27.15 12.57 -6.84
C PRO A 541 27.32 11.27 -6.04
N SER A 542 28.05 11.34 -4.92
CA SER A 542 28.22 10.17 -4.07
C SER A 542 26.91 9.82 -3.36
N LEU A 543 26.58 8.52 -3.27
CA LEU A 543 25.36 8.10 -2.58
C LEU A 543 25.43 8.37 -1.07
N ALA A 544 26.62 8.61 -0.51
CA ALA A 544 26.83 9.03 0.86
C ALA A 544 26.39 10.49 1.10
N GLU A 545 26.72 11.40 0.19
CA GLU A 545 26.22 12.78 0.23
C GLU A 545 24.71 12.83 0.08
N VAL A 546 24.16 12.06 -0.87
CA VAL A 546 22.71 11.93 -1.06
C VAL A 546 22.03 11.40 0.20
N ALA A 547 22.58 10.37 0.85
CA ALA A 547 22.02 9.83 2.09
C ALA A 547 22.05 10.85 3.26
N LYS A 548 23.08 11.69 3.34
CA LYS A 548 23.17 12.79 4.32
C LYS A 548 22.17 13.91 4.05
N GLU A 549 21.94 14.25 2.79
CA GLU A 549 20.90 15.21 2.38
C GLU A 549 19.50 14.69 2.76
N ILE A 550 19.25 13.41 2.48
CA ILE A 550 18.00 12.74 2.83
C ILE A 550 17.79 12.72 4.36
N ASN A 551 18.82 12.42 5.15
CA ASN A 551 18.76 12.51 6.61
C ASN A 551 18.45 13.93 7.09
N GLY A 552 19.16 14.91 6.52
CA GLY A 552 19.01 16.33 6.85
C GLY A 552 20.05 16.88 7.82
N LYS A 553 20.15 18.21 7.85
CA LYS A 553 21.13 19.00 8.61
C LYS A 553 20.52 20.29 9.16
N ALA A 554 21.19 20.85 10.16
CA ALA A 554 20.93 22.18 10.68
C ALA A 554 21.54 23.25 9.74
N LEU A 555 20.76 24.27 9.39
CA LEU A 555 21.18 25.43 8.59
C LEU A 555 21.53 26.65 9.46
N SER A 556 21.12 26.63 10.72
CA SER A 556 21.58 27.51 11.81
C SER A 556 21.82 26.68 13.07
N ASP A 557 22.39 27.28 14.12
CA ASP A 557 22.45 26.63 15.43
C ASP A 557 21.02 26.34 15.94
N LEU A 558 20.79 25.12 16.42
CA LEU A 558 19.53 24.66 16.99
C LEU A 558 19.76 24.29 18.45
N THR A 559 18.85 24.69 19.33
CA THR A 559 18.89 24.31 20.76
C THR A 559 17.61 23.56 21.12
N ASP A 560 17.74 22.41 21.77
CA ASP A 560 16.60 21.74 22.38
C ASP A 560 16.22 22.48 23.68
N PRO A 561 14.98 22.97 23.79
CA PRO A 561 14.57 23.75 24.96
C PRO A 561 14.50 22.93 26.25
N LYS A 562 14.33 21.60 26.18
CA LYS A 562 14.25 20.70 27.33
C LYS A 562 15.64 20.25 27.79
N THR A 563 16.49 19.80 26.88
CA THR A 563 17.80 19.21 27.22
C THR A 563 18.96 20.19 27.15
N GLN A 564 18.75 21.38 26.57
CA GLN A 564 19.80 22.36 26.25
C GLN A 564 20.86 21.83 25.28
N GLN A 565 20.61 20.68 24.65
CA GLN A 565 21.49 20.14 23.62
C GLN A 565 21.51 21.08 22.41
N VAL A 566 22.72 21.37 21.91
CA VAL A 566 22.93 22.24 20.74
C VAL A 566 23.38 21.41 19.54
N ILE A 567 22.71 21.60 18.40
CA ILE A 567 23.18 21.15 17.09
C ILE A 567 23.71 22.37 16.36
N LYS A 568 24.98 22.34 15.96
CA LYS A 568 25.62 23.47 15.27
C LYS A 568 25.25 23.52 13.80
N LYS A 569 25.26 24.73 13.23
CA LYS A 569 25.10 24.92 11.78
C LYS A 569 26.01 23.97 10.99
N GLY A 570 25.44 23.27 10.02
CA GLY A 570 26.12 22.31 9.15
C GLY A 570 26.08 20.86 9.64
N GLN A 571 25.80 20.60 10.93
CA GLN A 571 25.72 19.25 11.49
C GLN A 571 24.44 18.53 11.06
N GLN A 572 24.53 17.20 10.93
CA GLN A 572 23.40 16.32 10.68
C GLN A 572 22.40 16.34 11.83
N VAL A 573 21.10 16.35 11.51
CA VAL A 573 20.07 16.21 12.54
C VAL A 573 20.03 14.75 13.03
N PRO A 574 19.90 14.50 14.35
CA PRO A 574 19.87 13.15 14.90
C PRO A 574 18.50 12.47 14.74
N GLY A 575 17.46 13.21 14.36
CA GLY A 575 16.11 12.69 14.19
C GLY A 575 15.11 13.77 13.78
N PHE A 576 13.94 13.35 13.29
CA PHE A 576 12.91 14.27 12.78
C PHE A 576 12.33 15.23 13.83
N ALA A 577 12.46 14.93 15.12
CA ALA A 577 12.01 15.82 16.21
C ALA A 577 12.75 17.17 16.21
N TRP A 578 13.93 17.25 15.56
CA TRP A 578 14.74 18.45 15.44
C TRP A 578 14.38 19.34 14.26
N LEU A 579 13.54 18.86 13.33
CA LEU A 579 13.12 19.63 12.16
C LEU A 579 12.29 20.84 12.58
N LYS A 580 12.47 21.95 11.87
CA LYS A 580 11.82 23.24 12.13
C LYS A 580 11.07 23.72 10.88
N GLU A 581 10.10 24.61 11.12
CA GLU A 581 9.28 25.23 10.07
C GLU A 581 9.74 26.64 9.69
N ASP A 582 10.82 27.12 10.30
CA ASP A 582 11.37 28.48 10.13
C ASP A 582 12.52 28.54 9.11
N GLY A 583 12.80 27.43 8.42
CA GLY A 583 13.89 27.31 7.44
C GLY A 583 15.27 27.05 8.04
N SER A 584 15.39 26.84 9.35
CA SER A 584 16.66 26.51 10.02
C SER A 584 17.11 25.05 9.85
N THR A 585 16.32 24.21 9.18
CA THR A 585 16.67 22.81 8.87
C THR A 585 16.41 22.48 7.42
N SER A 586 17.25 21.61 6.83
CA SER A 586 17.00 20.97 5.53
C SER A 586 16.94 19.46 5.73
N CYS A 587 15.99 18.77 5.10
CA CYS A 587 15.85 17.31 5.19
C CYS A 587 15.13 16.78 3.95
N GLY A 588 15.80 15.95 3.16
CA GLY A 588 15.24 15.39 1.93
C GLY A 588 14.13 14.36 2.18
N ASN A 589 14.13 13.69 3.34
CA ASN A 589 13.04 12.81 3.75
C ASN A 589 12.94 12.70 5.28
N TRP A 590 11.90 13.30 5.87
CA TRP A 590 11.78 13.41 7.33
C TRP A 590 11.74 12.05 8.04
N ILE A 591 11.15 11.00 7.46
CA ILE A 591 11.12 9.68 8.11
C ILE A 591 12.51 9.03 8.16
N TYR A 592 13.48 9.51 7.39
CA TYR A 592 14.88 9.04 7.39
C TYR A 592 15.80 9.91 8.24
N ALA A 593 15.32 11.03 8.79
CA ALA A 593 16.10 11.78 9.77
C ALA A 593 16.47 10.88 10.97
N GLY A 594 17.77 10.72 11.20
CA GLY A 594 18.38 9.76 12.12
C GLY A 594 19.09 8.59 11.45
N SER A 595 18.99 8.41 10.13
CA SER A 595 19.65 7.33 9.40
C SER A 595 21.14 7.58 9.17
N TRP A 596 21.57 8.84 9.15
CA TRP A 596 22.97 9.26 9.05
C TRP A 596 23.21 10.50 9.92
N THR A 597 23.81 10.31 11.09
CA THR A 597 23.98 11.40 12.08
C THR A 597 25.45 11.79 12.22
N GLU A 598 25.77 12.72 13.12
CA GLU A 598 27.15 13.02 13.50
C GLU A 598 27.87 11.81 14.11
N ALA A 599 27.14 10.83 14.65
CA ALA A 599 27.70 9.55 15.10
C ALA A 599 28.02 8.60 13.93
N GLY A 600 27.71 8.98 12.69
CA GLY A 600 27.99 8.21 11.47
C GLY A 600 26.75 7.58 10.80
N PRO A 601 26.96 6.70 9.80
CA PRO A 601 25.90 6.07 9.03
C PRO A 601 25.21 4.95 9.84
N MET A 602 24.10 5.26 10.52
CA MET A 602 23.34 4.27 11.31
C MET A 602 22.86 3.09 10.45
N LEU A 603 22.53 3.37 9.20
CA LEU A 603 22.14 2.42 8.16
C LEU A 603 23.23 1.41 7.75
N ALA A 604 24.50 1.63 8.17
CA ALA A 604 25.63 0.74 7.90
C ALA A 604 26.04 -0.12 9.11
N ARG A 605 25.36 0.00 10.26
CA ARG A 605 25.66 -0.80 11.46
C ARG A 605 25.41 -2.30 11.21
N ARG A 606 26.22 -3.15 11.85
CA ARG A 606 26.21 -4.62 11.66
C ARG A 606 26.14 -5.42 12.97
N GLY A 607 25.74 -4.79 14.07
CA GLY A 607 25.56 -5.48 15.36
C GLY A 607 24.41 -6.47 15.28
N THR A 608 24.66 -7.72 15.66
CA THR A 608 23.70 -8.84 15.56
C THR A 608 23.03 -9.19 16.88
N GLU A 609 23.38 -8.49 17.95
CA GLU A 609 22.81 -8.72 19.28
C GLU A 609 21.29 -8.55 19.30
N ASP A 610 20.62 -9.40 20.06
CA ASP A 610 19.19 -9.40 20.33
C ASP A 610 18.98 -9.62 21.83
N PRO A 611 19.22 -8.59 22.66
CA PRO A 611 19.15 -8.74 24.11
C PRO A 611 17.75 -9.16 24.61
N SER A 612 16.73 -8.95 23.78
CA SER A 612 15.34 -9.32 24.10
C SER A 612 14.99 -10.78 23.79
N GLY A 613 15.74 -11.43 22.88
CA GLY A 613 15.36 -12.70 22.26
C GLY A 613 14.19 -12.61 21.27
N LEU A 614 13.56 -11.46 21.10
CA LEU A 614 12.38 -11.24 20.25
C LEU A 614 12.73 -10.94 18.78
N GLY A 615 14.00 -10.97 18.40
CA GLY A 615 14.45 -10.63 17.04
C GLY A 615 14.57 -9.13 16.82
N ILE A 616 14.80 -8.36 17.88
CA ILE A 616 15.02 -6.91 17.84
C ILE A 616 16.53 -6.68 17.87
N HIS A 617 17.09 -6.28 16.73
CA HIS A 617 18.52 -6.06 16.55
C HIS A 617 18.83 -4.56 16.44
N PRO A 618 18.92 -3.82 17.56
CA PRO A 618 18.95 -2.36 17.54
C PRO A 618 20.15 -1.77 16.80
N ASN A 619 21.29 -2.48 16.74
CA ASN A 619 22.47 -2.07 15.98
C ASN A 619 22.68 -2.83 14.67
N TRP A 620 21.67 -3.55 14.17
CA TRP A 620 21.67 -4.00 12.77
C TRP A 620 20.97 -2.97 11.90
N ALA A 621 21.73 -2.31 11.03
CA ALA A 621 21.24 -1.26 10.13
C ALA A 621 20.43 -0.17 10.89
N TRP A 622 19.46 0.46 10.23
CA TRP A 622 18.55 1.40 10.87
C TRP A 622 17.14 1.29 10.29
N SER A 623 16.12 1.28 11.16
CA SER A 623 14.71 1.13 10.75
C SER A 623 13.97 2.46 10.86
N TRP A 624 13.31 2.92 9.80
CA TRP A 624 12.42 4.08 9.97
C TRP A 624 11.09 3.66 10.58
N PRO A 625 10.44 4.49 11.42
CA PRO A 625 10.93 5.76 11.95
C PRO A 625 11.78 5.55 13.21
N ALA A 626 12.84 6.36 13.39
CA ALA A 626 13.64 6.45 14.62
C ALA A 626 14.11 5.11 15.23
N ASN A 627 14.50 4.15 14.37
CA ASN A 627 14.91 2.80 14.71
C ASN A 627 13.84 1.87 15.33
N ARG A 628 12.57 2.28 15.35
CA ARG A 628 11.42 1.49 15.85
C ARG A 628 11.21 0.24 14.98
N ARG A 629 11.34 -0.95 15.57
CA ARG A 629 11.30 -2.23 14.84
C ARG A 629 9.87 -2.75 14.67
N VAL A 630 9.01 -2.56 15.66
CA VAL A 630 7.57 -2.86 15.57
C VAL A 630 6.76 -1.57 15.71
N LEU A 631 5.97 -1.25 14.68
CA LEU A 631 5.07 -0.10 14.71
C LEU A 631 3.95 -0.33 15.70
N TYR A 632 3.45 0.76 16.28
CA TYR A 632 2.31 0.81 17.21
C TYR A 632 2.57 0.02 18.51
N ASN A 633 3.84 -0.16 18.89
CA ASN A 633 4.21 -1.02 20.01
C ASN A 633 3.66 -0.56 21.38
N ARG A 634 3.18 0.68 21.52
CA ARG A 634 2.34 1.09 22.67
C ARG A 634 1.12 0.19 22.86
N ALA A 635 0.50 -0.30 21.79
CA ALA A 635 -0.65 -1.20 21.84
C ALA A 635 -0.30 -2.61 22.35
N SER A 636 0.99 -2.91 22.59
CA SER A 636 1.42 -4.13 23.27
C SER A 636 1.19 -4.12 24.80
N CYS A 637 0.78 -2.98 25.34
CA CYS A 637 0.39 -2.80 26.74
C CYS A 637 -1.08 -2.44 26.88
N ASP A 638 -1.63 -2.68 28.06
CA ASP A 638 -2.94 -2.20 28.50
C ASP A 638 -2.96 -0.68 28.76
N VAL A 639 -4.13 -0.16 29.15
CA VAL A 639 -4.33 1.28 29.37
C VAL A 639 -3.45 1.82 30.50
N ASN A 640 -3.03 0.96 31.45
CA ASN A 640 -2.15 1.29 32.56
C ASN A 640 -0.65 1.15 32.20
N GLY A 641 -0.33 0.72 30.98
CA GLY A 641 1.03 0.58 30.48
C GLY A 641 1.72 -0.71 30.90
N LYS A 642 0.96 -1.72 31.32
CA LYS A 642 1.45 -3.07 31.58
C LYS A 642 1.36 -3.92 30.31
N PRO A 643 2.41 -4.67 29.93
CA PRO A 643 2.35 -5.57 28.78
C PRO A 643 1.22 -6.59 28.88
N TRP A 644 0.49 -6.81 27.78
CA TRP A 644 -0.54 -7.86 27.68
C TRP A 644 0.04 -9.26 27.89
N ASP A 645 1.30 -9.44 27.49
CA ASP A 645 2.07 -10.66 27.64
C ASP A 645 3.48 -10.30 28.13
N ALA A 646 3.80 -10.67 29.37
CA ALA A 646 5.07 -10.38 29.99
C ALA A 646 6.27 -11.05 29.30
N GLN A 647 6.07 -12.20 28.63
CA GLN A 647 7.13 -12.93 27.92
C GLN A 647 7.45 -12.30 26.56
N ARG A 648 6.57 -11.44 26.03
CA ARG A 648 6.75 -10.70 24.76
C ARG A 648 6.71 -9.19 24.96
N ARG A 649 7.15 -8.69 26.11
CA ARG A 649 7.18 -7.25 26.38
C ARG A 649 8.14 -6.54 25.41
N GLN A 650 7.62 -5.59 24.66
CA GLN A 650 8.41 -4.75 23.75
C GLN A 650 8.69 -3.39 24.38
N VAL A 651 7.67 -2.78 24.96
CA VAL A 651 7.72 -1.53 25.70
C VAL A 651 6.82 -1.64 26.93
N TRP A 652 7.00 -0.78 27.92
CA TRP A 652 6.16 -0.66 29.10
C TRP A 652 6.34 0.72 29.75
N TRP A 653 5.35 1.13 30.54
CA TRP A 653 5.49 2.33 31.36
C TRP A 653 6.36 2.03 32.58
N ASN A 654 7.41 2.83 32.80
CA ASN A 654 8.24 2.75 34.00
C ASN A 654 7.91 3.92 34.92
N GLU A 655 7.17 3.63 36.00
CA GLU A 655 6.75 4.63 36.98
C GLU A 655 7.93 5.34 37.65
N ALA A 656 9.03 4.64 37.93
CA ALA A 656 10.20 5.27 38.55
C ALA A 656 10.92 6.24 37.60
N ALA A 657 10.94 5.93 36.30
CA ALA A 657 11.56 6.78 35.28
C ALA A 657 10.61 7.86 34.73
N GLN A 658 9.29 7.75 34.99
CA GLN A 658 8.24 8.54 34.35
C GLN A 658 8.35 8.55 32.82
N LEU A 659 8.70 7.38 32.25
CA LEU A 659 8.93 7.22 30.81
C LEU A 659 8.47 5.85 30.32
N TRP A 660 8.07 5.80 29.05
CA TRP A 660 8.00 4.56 28.28
C TRP A 660 9.41 4.07 27.97
N VAL A 661 9.71 2.86 28.41
CA VAL A 661 10.99 2.17 28.16
C VAL A 661 10.71 0.83 27.48
N GLY A 662 11.73 0.18 26.94
CA GLY A 662 11.49 -1.06 26.21
C GLY A 662 12.73 -1.79 25.73
N ASN A 663 12.46 -3.00 25.24
CA ASN A 663 13.36 -3.76 24.37
C ASN A 663 13.36 -3.18 22.93
N ASP A 664 12.26 -2.55 22.50
CA ASP A 664 12.17 -1.75 21.27
C ASP A 664 12.07 -0.26 21.62
N VAL A 665 12.31 0.61 20.63
CA VAL A 665 12.07 2.06 20.78
C VAL A 665 10.55 2.30 20.84
N PRO A 666 10.01 3.03 21.83
CA PRO A 666 8.58 3.35 21.88
C PRO A 666 8.11 4.08 20.62
N ASP A 667 7.11 3.50 19.95
CA ASP A 667 6.33 4.15 18.90
C ASP A 667 5.22 5.00 19.52
N PHE A 668 5.65 5.94 20.37
CA PHE A 668 4.78 6.71 21.24
C PHE A 668 5.49 7.98 21.70
N LYS A 669 4.75 8.90 22.36
CA LYS A 669 5.34 10.01 23.11
C LYS A 669 5.95 9.46 24.40
N PRO A 670 7.29 9.46 24.58
CA PRO A 670 7.93 8.72 25.67
C PRO A 670 7.57 9.22 27.08
N ASP A 671 7.23 10.50 27.23
CA ASP A 671 6.89 11.17 28.48
C ASP A 671 5.37 11.33 28.70
N SER A 672 4.52 10.63 27.93
CA SER A 672 3.06 10.63 28.14
C SER A 672 2.66 9.52 29.13
N PRO A 673 2.24 9.84 30.37
CA PRO A 673 1.85 8.84 31.35
C PRO A 673 0.53 8.17 31.00
N PRO A 674 0.30 6.90 31.42
CA PRO A 674 -0.93 6.15 31.18
C PRO A 674 -2.23 6.92 31.48
N LYS A 675 -2.25 7.75 32.53
CA LYS A 675 -3.40 8.58 32.92
C LYS A 675 -3.88 9.59 31.87
N GLU A 676 -3.03 9.97 30.90
CA GLU A 676 -3.43 10.84 29.78
C GLU A 676 -4.29 10.10 28.75
N HIS A 677 -4.33 8.75 28.82
CA HIS A 677 -5.04 7.90 27.88
C HIS A 677 -4.74 8.26 26.42
N MET A 678 -3.46 8.54 26.12
CA MET A 678 -3.04 8.85 24.76
C MET A 678 -3.10 7.59 23.88
N GLY A 679 -3.77 7.69 22.74
CA GLY A 679 -3.99 6.55 21.85
C GLY A 679 -2.70 6.04 21.16
N PRO A 680 -2.53 4.70 20.99
CA PRO A 680 -1.28 4.10 20.50
C PRO A 680 -0.97 4.35 19.01
N PHE A 681 -1.92 4.85 18.22
CA PHE A 681 -1.76 5.06 16.78
C PHE A 681 -1.42 6.53 16.50
N ILE A 682 -0.17 6.90 16.77
CA ILE A 682 0.27 8.30 16.85
C ILE A 682 0.14 9.12 15.55
N MET A 683 0.04 8.45 14.40
CA MET A 683 -0.11 9.10 13.09
C MET A 683 -1.58 9.38 12.74
N ILE A 684 -2.53 8.92 13.54
CA ILE A 684 -3.97 9.04 13.28
C ILE A 684 -4.52 10.19 14.15
N PRO A 685 -5.34 11.10 13.58
CA PRO A 685 -5.93 12.22 14.33
C PRO A 685 -6.68 11.80 15.59
N GLU A 686 -7.33 10.64 15.55
CA GLU A 686 -8.08 10.05 16.66
C GLU A 686 -7.19 9.32 17.68
N GLY A 687 -5.92 9.05 17.36
CA GLY A 687 -5.01 8.27 18.19
C GLY A 687 -5.29 6.75 18.21
N VAL A 688 -6.33 6.29 17.51
CA VAL A 688 -6.82 4.90 17.57
C VAL A 688 -6.86 4.23 16.19
N GLY A 689 -6.86 2.90 16.17
CA GLY A 689 -7.02 2.09 14.96
C GLY A 689 -8.43 2.21 14.38
N ARG A 690 -8.54 2.39 13.05
CA ARG A 690 -9.84 2.57 12.39
C ARG A 690 -10.46 1.24 11.97
N ILE A 691 -11.56 0.86 12.62
CA ILE A 691 -12.48 -0.18 12.17
C ILE A 691 -13.42 0.40 11.10
N PHE A 692 -14.08 1.51 11.41
CA PHE A 692 -14.76 2.37 10.44
C PHE A 692 -13.80 3.44 9.91
N ALA A 693 -13.76 3.70 8.61
CA ALA A 693 -12.89 4.72 8.03
C ALA A 693 -13.67 5.98 7.60
N PRO A 694 -13.65 7.08 8.38
CA PRO A 694 -14.43 8.26 8.07
C PRO A 694 -13.86 9.05 6.86
N LEU A 695 -14.71 9.87 6.25
CA LEU A 695 -14.40 10.98 5.35
C LEU A 695 -13.28 10.73 4.33
N ALA A 696 -13.64 10.12 3.21
CA ALA A 696 -12.79 10.00 2.01
C ALA A 696 -11.50 9.17 2.15
N ALA A 697 -11.33 8.38 3.22
CA ALA A 697 -10.22 7.43 3.28
C ALA A 697 -10.24 6.41 2.12
N PHE A 698 -11.44 6.00 1.68
CA PHE A 698 -11.65 5.05 0.60
C PHE A 698 -12.78 5.49 -0.34
N ALA A 699 -12.70 5.07 -1.60
CA ALA A 699 -13.66 5.37 -2.67
C ALA A 699 -14.92 4.50 -2.58
N ASP A 700 -14.79 3.29 -2.08
CA ASP A 700 -15.72 2.16 -2.17
C ASP A 700 -16.36 1.77 -0.82
N GLY A 701 -16.20 2.60 0.22
CA GLY A 701 -16.94 2.48 1.48
C GLY A 701 -16.06 2.53 2.75
N PRO A 702 -16.65 2.90 3.90
CA PRO A 702 -15.94 2.96 5.19
C PRO A 702 -15.76 1.59 5.86
N PHE A 703 -16.58 0.60 5.48
CA PHE A 703 -16.39 -0.82 5.73
C PHE A 703 -16.12 -1.56 4.41
N PRO A 704 -15.33 -2.64 4.42
CA PRO A 704 -15.23 -3.54 3.28
C PRO A 704 -16.56 -4.22 2.96
N GLU A 705 -16.86 -4.33 1.67
CA GLU A 705 -17.99 -5.09 1.12
C GLU A 705 -17.50 -5.98 -0.02
N HIS A 706 -18.02 -7.21 -0.12
CA HIS A 706 -17.65 -8.12 -1.20
C HIS A 706 -18.28 -7.67 -2.52
N TYR A 707 -17.42 -7.41 -3.51
CA TYR A 707 -17.80 -7.30 -4.91
C TYR A 707 -17.07 -8.37 -5.71
N GLU A 708 -17.67 -8.82 -6.81
CA GLU A 708 -17.02 -9.73 -7.74
C GLU A 708 -15.88 -9.04 -8.50
N PRO A 709 -14.83 -9.78 -8.91
CA PRO A 709 -13.89 -9.31 -9.93
C PRO A 709 -14.62 -8.77 -11.15
N PHE A 710 -13.97 -7.87 -11.89
CA PHE A 710 -14.62 -7.22 -13.01
C PHE A 710 -15.10 -8.21 -14.06
N GLU A 711 -14.30 -9.26 -14.29
CA GLU A 711 -14.70 -10.45 -15.04
C GLU A 711 -14.91 -11.60 -14.05
N SER A 712 -16.17 -11.98 -13.81
CA SER A 712 -16.54 -13.07 -12.89
C SER A 712 -17.43 -14.12 -13.57
N PRO A 713 -17.26 -15.43 -13.26
CA PRO A 713 -18.09 -16.49 -13.83
C PRO A 713 -19.51 -16.53 -13.23
N VAL A 714 -19.75 -15.77 -12.16
CA VAL A 714 -21.02 -15.68 -11.43
C VAL A 714 -21.39 -14.23 -11.16
N GLN A 715 -22.68 -13.99 -10.90
CA GLN A 715 -23.11 -12.73 -10.28
C GLN A 715 -22.83 -12.77 -8.79
N ASN A 716 -22.73 -11.60 -8.16
CA ASN A 716 -22.51 -11.50 -6.72
C ASN A 716 -23.67 -12.10 -5.91
N PRO A 717 -23.43 -13.13 -5.08
CA PRO A 717 -24.48 -13.77 -4.28
C PRO A 717 -25.07 -12.90 -3.15
N LEU A 718 -24.38 -11.85 -2.70
CA LEU A 718 -24.88 -10.94 -1.65
C LEU A 718 -25.83 -9.89 -2.21
N HIS A 719 -25.53 -9.36 -3.40
CA HIS A 719 -26.28 -8.30 -4.05
C HIS A 719 -26.13 -8.38 -5.57
N ALA A 720 -26.94 -9.22 -6.21
CA ALA A 720 -26.83 -9.51 -7.65
C ALA A 720 -26.97 -8.26 -8.54
N ASN A 721 -27.73 -7.26 -8.10
CA ASN A 721 -27.93 -6.00 -8.81
C ASN A 721 -26.67 -5.09 -8.82
N GLN A 722 -25.75 -5.30 -7.88
CA GLN A 722 -24.48 -4.58 -7.79
C GLN A 722 -23.31 -5.57 -7.76
N SER A 723 -23.10 -6.28 -8.87
CA SER A 723 -22.17 -7.41 -8.87
C SER A 723 -20.70 -7.01 -8.67
N THR A 724 -20.25 -5.95 -9.36
CA THR A 724 -18.86 -5.44 -9.29
C THR A 724 -18.80 -4.16 -8.48
N SER A 725 -17.59 -3.72 -8.09
CA SER A 725 -17.45 -2.47 -7.32
C SER A 725 -18.10 -1.30 -8.07
N PRO A 726 -18.99 -0.52 -7.43
CA PRO A 726 -19.75 0.55 -8.09
C PRO A 726 -18.88 1.73 -8.55
N VAL A 727 -17.64 1.82 -8.05
CA VAL A 727 -16.70 2.92 -8.29
C VAL A 727 -15.41 2.48 -9.00
N VAL A 728 -15.37 1.24 -9.50
CA VAL A 728 -14.23 0.66 -10.23
C VAL A 728 -13.75 1.58 -11.37
N LYS A 729 -12.44 1.65 -11.59
CA LYS A 729 -11.86 2.48 -12.66
C LYS A 729 -11.60 1.65 -13.91
N LYS A 730 -12.11 2.15 -15.04
CA LYS A 730 -12.05 1.49 -16.35
C LYS A 730 -11.58 2.50 -17.39
N PHE A 731 -10.69 2.05 -18.28
CA PHE A 731 -10.37 2.78 -19.50
C PHE A 731 -11.40 2.48 -20.60
N LYS A 732 -11.44 3.32 -21.65
CA LYS A 732 -12.50 3.30 -22.68
C LYS A 732 -11.97 3.29 -24.11
N THR A 733 -10.71 2.91 -24.30
CA THR A 733 -10.09 2.80 -25.62
C THR A 733 -10.56 1.54 -26.34
N PRO A 734 -10.40 1.42 -27.67
CA PRO A 734 -10.78 0.22 -28.42
C PRO A 734 -10.10 -1.09 -27.96
N LEU A 735 -9.00 -1.01 -27.21
CA LEU A 735 -8.30 -2.17 -26.63
C LEU A 735 -8.79 -2.54 -25.23
N ASP A 736 -9.59 -1.70 -24.58
CA ASP A 736 -10.16 -1.96 -23.25
C ASP A 736 -11.38 -2.88 -23.35
N LYS A 737 -11.10 -4.14 -23.66
CA LYS A 737 -12.07 -5.22 -23.84
C LYS A 737 -12.16 -6.05 -22.59
N PHE A 738 -13.37 -6.54 -22.29
CA PHE A 738 -13.69 -7.37 -21.13
C PHE A 738 -14.50 -8.58 -21.58
N GLY A 739 -14.18 -9.75 -21.06
CA GLY A 739 -14.80 -11.02 -21.41
C GLY A 739 -15.94 -11.35 -20.44
N SER A 740 -16.98 -11.96 -20.98
CA SER A 740 -18.14 -12.42 -20.23
C SER A 740 -18.37 -13.94 -20.35
N PRO A 741 -19.07 -14.55 -19.39
CA PRO A 741 -19.52 -15.93 -19.50
C PRO A 741 -20.37 -16.21 -20.74
N SER A 742 -21.20 -15.26 -21.18
CA SER A 742 -22.01 -15.36 -22.41
C SER A 742 -21.19 -15.48 -23.69
N GLU A 743 -19.95 -14.97 -23.68
CA GLU A 743 -19.01 -15.12 -24.80
C GLU A 743 -18.16 -16.40 -24.66
N GLY A 744 -18.40 -17.20 -23.62
CA GLY A 744 -17.70 -18.46 -23.33
C GLY A 744 -16.44 -18.31 -22.48
N PHE A 745 -16.12 -17.12 -21.96
CA PHE A 745 -15.02 -16.93 -21.01
C PHE A 745 -15.47 -17.38 -19.62
N ASN A 746 -15.30 -18.66 -19.30
CA ASN A 746 -15.87 -19.29 -18.10
C ASN A 746 -14.83 -19.84 -17.12
N ILE A 747 -13.54 -19.76 -17.46
CA ILE A 747 -12.44 -20.26 -16.61
C ILE A 747 -11.79 -19.05 -15.95
N ILE A 748 -11.65 -19.09 -14.62
CA ILE A 748 -10.92 -18.06 -13.87
C ILE A 748 -9.42 -18.23 -14.11
N CYS A 749 -8.73 -17.15 -14.42
CA CYS A 749 -7.29 -17.11 -14.58
C CYS A 749 -6.67 -16.25 -13.48
N THR A 750 -5.57 -16.75 -12.90
CA THR A 750 -4.74 -16.00 -11.95
C THR A 750 -3.28 -16.05 -12.38
N THR A 751 -2.59 -14.91 -12.29
CA THR A 751 -1.15 -14.80 -12.59
C THR A 751 -0.33 -14.80 -11.31
N TYR A 752 0.81 -15.48 -11.28
CA TYR A 752 1.64 -15.58 -10.06
C TYR A 752 3.13 -15.76 -10.36
N ARG A 753 3.91 -16.00 -9.31
CA ARG A 753 5.37 -16.15 -9.34
C ARG A 753 5.80 -17.55 -8.87
N LEU A 754 6.97 -17.97 -9.35
CA LEU A 754 7.73 -19.15 -8.96
C LEU A 754 9.01 -18.71 -8.25
N THR A 755 9.51 -19.57 -7.37
CA THR A 755 10.70 -19.27 -6.55
C THR A 755 11.95 -18.97 -7.41
N GLU A 756 12.05 -19.65 -8.54
CA GLU A 756 13.20 -19.69 -9.42
C GLU A 756 13.33 -18.43 -10.28
N HIS A 757 12.29 -17.60 -10.39
CA HIS A 757 12.32 -16.43 -11.25
C HIS A 757 11.83 -15.16 -10.57
N TYR A 758 12.56 -14.07 -10.81
CA TYR A 758 12.18 -12.73 -10.40
C TYR A 758 11.62 -11.94 -11.60
N HIS A 759 10.30 -11.78 -11.63
CA HIS A 759 9.56 -11.06 -12.69
C HIS A 759 10.06 -11.51 -14.09
N TYR A 760 10.36 -10.54 -14.96
CA TYR A 760 10.88 -10.69 -16.31
C TYR A 760 12.41 -10.44 -16.37
N TRP A 761 13.09 -10.52 -15.22
CA TRP A 761 14.51 -10.16 -15.09
C TRP A 761 15.42 -11.39 -15.18
N THR A 762 15.18 -12.39 -14.33
CA THR A 762 16.03 -13.59 -14.20
C THR A 762 16.02 -14.53 -15.41
N LYS A 763 15.18 -14.28 -16.43
CA LYS A 763 15.31 -14.92 -17.76
C LYS A 763 16.61 -14.54 -18.49
N ASN A 764 17.37 -13.59 -17.93
CA ASN A 764 18.73 -13.23 -18.31
C ASN A 764 19.82 -13.89 -17.46
N ASN A 765 19.47 -14.82 -16.55
CA ASN A 765 20.43 -15.57 -15.74
C ASN A 765 20.41 -17.07 -16.15
N PRO A 766 21.55 -17.66 -16.57
CA PRO A 766 21.60 -19.04 -17.05
C PRO A 766 21.10 -20.08 -16.04
N MET A 767 21.37 -19.90 -14.74
CA MET A 767 20.97 -20.84 -13.70
C MET A 767 19.45 -20.85 -13.53
N ASN A 768 18.82 -19.67 -13.50
CA ASN A 768 17.37 -19.57 -13.37
C ASN A 768 16.66 -20.16 -14.60
N VAL A 769 17.17 -19.86 -15.80
CA VAL A 769 16.65 -20.41 -17.06
C VAL A 769 16.78 -21.94 -17.13
N GLN A 770 17.82 -22.53 -16.54
CA GLN A 770 17.94 -23.99 -16.48
C GLN A 770 16.89 -24.63 -15.56
N LEU A 771 16.52 -23.97 -14.46
CA LEU A 771 15.56 -24.50 -13.50
C LEU A 771 14.12 -24.50 -14.04
N ILE A 772 13.70 -23.41 -14.68
CA ILE A 772 12.37 -23.29 -15.29
C ILE A 772 12.52 -22.78 -16.74
N PRO A 773 12.82 -23.68 -17.69
CA PRO A 773 13.18 -23.28 -19.05
C PRO A 773 11.96 -22.87 -19.90
N GLU A 774 10.78 -23.41 -19.63
CA GLU A 774 9.62 -23.21 -20.49
C GLU A 774 8.46 -22.60 -19.70
N GLN A 775 7.62 -21.85 -20.43
CA GLN A 775 6.40 -21.30 -19.88
C GLN A 775 5.30 -22.35 -19.86
N PHE A 776 4.50 -22.37 -18.79
CA PHE A 776 3.44 -23.35 -18.62
C PHE A 776 2.18 -22.76 -18.00
N VAL A 777 1.07 -23.49 -18.11
CA VAL A 777 -0.22 -23.19 -17.47
C VAL A 777 -0.54 -24.34 -16.53
N GLU A 778 -0.77 -24.03 -15.25
CA GLU A 778 -1.29 -25.02 -14.30
C GLU A 778 -2.78 -25.27 -14.57
N ILE A 779 -3.12 -26.50 -14.93
CA ILE A 779 -4.47 -26.91 -15.31
C ILE A 779 -4.95 -28.02 -14.35
N PRO A 780 -6.14 -27.89 -13.73
CA PRO A 780 -6.75 -28.95 -12.94
C PRO A 780 -6.89 -30.25 -13.74
N VAL A 781 -6.69 -31.41 -13.10
CA VAL A 781 -6.80 -32.73 -13.76
C VAL A 781 -8.14 -32.91 -14.45
N GLU A 782 -9.24 -32.55 -13.78
CA GLU A 782 -10.61 -32.72 -14.28
C GLU A 782 -10.88 -31.86 -15.51
N LEU A 783 -10.40 -30.60 -15.52
CA LEU A 783 -10.52 -29.72 -16.68
C LEU A 783 -9.70 -30.26 -17.87
N ALA A 784 -8.49 -30.76 -17.61
CA ALA A 784 -7.64 -31.33 -18.63
C ALA A 784 -8.28 -32.57 -19.27
N GLN A 785 -8.93 -33.42 -18.47
CA GLN A 785 -9.69 -34.58 -18.95
C GLN A 785 -10.88 -34.18 -19.82
N GLU A 786 -11.69 -33.20 -19.37
CA GLU A 786 -12.83 -32.69 -20.12
C GLU A 786 -12.42 -32.11 -21.49
N LEU A 787 -11.25 -31.49 -21.58
CA LEU A 787 -10.73 -30.87 -22.80
C LEU A 787 -9.78 -31.76 -23.62
N GLY A 788 -9.51 -33.00 -23.20
CA GLY A 788 -8.57 -33.89 -23.89
C GLY A 788 -7.11 -33.41 -23.90
N ILE A 789 -6.71 -32.65 -22.88
CA ILE A 789 -5.36 -32.09 -22.70
C ILE A 789 -4.52 -33.05 -21.85
N LYS A 790 -3.32 -33.39 -22.33
CA LYS A 790 -2.32 -34.15 -21.57
C LYS A 790 -1.24 -33.22 -21.06
N GLY A 791 -0.49 -33.65 -20.04
CA GLY A 791 0.70 -32.93 -19.60
C GLY A 791 1.69 -32.74 -20.77
N THR A 792 2.32 -31.58 -20.86
CA THR A 792 3.25 -31.14 -21.94
C THR A 792 2.64 -30.83 -23.30
N ASP A 793 1.34 -31.05 -23.50
CA ASP A 793 0.64 -30.54 -24.69
C ASP A 793 0.79 -29.01 -24.76
N ASN A 794 0.83 -28.46 -25.97
CA ASN A 794 0.69 -27.02 -26.14
C ASN A 794 -0.79 -26.65 -25.96
N VAL A 795 -1.04 -25.61 -25.18
CA VAL A 795 -2.38 -25.07 -24.95
C VAL A 795 -2.40 -23.59 -25.26
N LYS A 796 -3.55 -23.12 -25.74
CA LYS A 796 -3.83 -21.72 -25.99
C LYS A 796 -4.84 -21.23 -24.96
N VAL A 797 -4.42 -20.27 -24.15
CA VAL A 797 -5.27 -19.54 -23.22
C VAL A 797 -5.71 -18.26 -23.91
N THR A 798 -7.02 -18.03 -24.01
CA THR A 798 -7.58 -16.87 -24.71
C THR A 798 -8.44 -16.05 -23.77
N SER A 799 -8.19 -14.75 -23.72
CA SER A 799 -9.01 -13.76 -23.02
C SER A 799 -9.68 -12.83 -24.04
N ALA A 800 -10.53 -11.89 -23.64
CA ALA A 800 -11.11 -10.92 -24.60
C ALA A 800 -10.06 -9.98 -25.24
N ARG A 801 -8.85 -9.92 -24.67
CA ARG A 801 -7.75 -9.05 -25.14
C ARG A 801 -6.85 -9.76 -26.15
N GLY A 802 -6.59 -11.05 -25.97
CA GLY A 802 -5.66 -11.80 -26.80
C GLY A 802 -5.44 -13.23 -26.30
N SER A 803 -4.47 -13.91 -26.92
CA SER A 803 -4.11 -15.29 -26.62
C SER A 803 -2.67 -15.42 -26.11
N TYR A 804 -2.42 -16.53 -25.42
CA TYR A 804 -1.14 -16.92 -24.85
C TYR A 804 -0.97 -18.42 -25.02
N VAL A 805 0.15 -18.87 -25.59
CA VAL A 805 0.43 -20.28 -25.86
C VAL A 805 1.55 -20.77 -24.96
N ALA A 806 1.32 -21.87 -24.24
CA ALA A 806 2.27 -22.42 -23.28
C ALA A 806 2.09 -23.93 -23.10
N LYS A 807 2.99 -24.57 -22.35
CA LYS A 807 2.87 -25.99 -22.00
C LYS A 807 1.78 -26.23 -20.96
N ALA A 808 1.03 -27.32 -21.12
CA ALA A 808 0.10 -27.78 -20.10
C ALA A 808 0.85 -28.43 -18.92
N PHE A 809 0.72 -27.86 -17.72
CA PHE A 809 1.07 -28.52 -16.46
C PHE A 809 -0.20 -29.00 -15.77
N VAL A 810 -0.63 -30.22 -16.12
CA VAL A 810 -1.80 -30.87 -15.52
C VAL A 810 -1.49 -31.29 -14.08
N THR A 811 -2.30 -30.85 -13.10
CA THR A 811 -1.97 -30.97 -11.68
C THR A 811 -3.20 -31.13 -10.77
N LYS A 812 -3.04 -31.85 -9.65
CA LYS A 812 -4.04 -31.97 -8.57
C LYS A 812 -3.97 -30.82 -7.55
N ARG A 813 -3.01 -29.91 -7.72
CA ARG A 813 -2.81 -28.76 -6.82
C ARG A 813 -3.91 -27.70 -6.94
N ILE A 814 -4.74 -27.79 -7.98
CA ILE A 814 -5.91 -26.95 -8.19
C ILE A 814 -7.07 -27.91 -8.46
N LYS A 815 -8.18 -27.73 -7.74
CA LYS A 815 -9.38 -28.57 -7.84
C LYS A 815 -10.54 -27.81 -8.46
N PRO A 816 -11.51 -28.50 -9.12
CA PRO A 816 -12.80 -27.90 -9.45
C PRO A 816 -13.48 -27.35 -8.19
N MET A 817 -14.28 -26.30 -8.37
CA MET A 817 -15.01 -25.65 -7.28
C MET A 817 -16.49 -25.55 -7.63
N THR A 818 -17.34 -25.54 -6.60
CA THR A 818 -18.76 -25.18 -6.75
C THR A 818 -18.94 -23.77 -6.22
N ILE A 819 -19.30 -22.83 -7.09
CA ILE A 819 -19.47 -21.41 -6.79
C ILE A 819 -20.89 -21.02 -7.14
N ASP A 820 -21.66 -20.63 -6.13
CA ASP A 820 -23.08 -20.33 -6.25
C ASP A 820 -23.85 -21.38 -7.08
N GLY A 821 -23.64 -22.65 -6.76
CA GLY A 821 -24.27 -23.80 -7.44
C GLY A 821 -23.68 -24.16 -8.81
N LYS A 822 -22.68 -23.43 -9.31
CA LYS A 822 -22.04 -23.69 -10.61
C LYS A 822 -20.67 -24.33 -10.46
N LYS A 823 -20.37 -25.33 -11.29
CA LYS A 823 -19.02 -25.88 -11.42
C LYS A 823 -18.13 -24.83 -12.11
N VAL A 824 -17.10 -24.38 -11.41
CA VAL A 824 -16.13 -23.39 -11.90
C VAL A 824 -14.73 -23.99 -11.85
N TYR A 825 -13.95 -23.68 -12.87
CA TYR A 825 -12.53 -23.98 -12.93
C TYR A 825 -11.69 -22.73 -12.81
N GLN A 826 -10.49 -22.91 -12.27
CA GLN A 826 -9.45 -21.90 -12.27
C GLN A 826 -8.14 -22.50 -12.75
N ILE A 827 -7.37 -21.70 -13.50
CA ILE A 827 -6.05 -22.04 -14.01
C ILE A 827 -5.03 -21.00 -13.56
N GLY A 828 -3.76 -21.40 -13.61
CA GLY A 828 -2.68 -20.62 -13.04
C GLY A 828 -1.53 -20.36 -14.00
N LEU A 829 -1.14 -19.09 -14.19
CA LEU A 829 -0.08 -18.68 -15.11
C LEU A 829 1.11 -18.03 -14.37
N PRO A 830 2.32 -18.62 -14.41
CA PRO A 830 3.55 -17.91 -14.06
C PRO A 830 3.83 -16.75 -15.02
N ILE A 831 4.42 -15.67 -14.52
CA ILE A 831 4.65 -14.43 -15.30
C ILE A 831 6.07 -14.29 -15.87
N HIS A 832 6.90 -15.31 -15.89
CA HIS A 832 8.36 -15.08 -15.90
C HIS A 832 9.01 -14.94 -17.27
N GLN A 833 8.29 -15.32 -18.33
CA GLN A 833 8.80 -15.37 -19.68
C GLN A 833 8.25 -14.20 -20.53
N GLY A 834 8.92 -13.92 -21.63
CA GLY A 834 8.59 -12.87 -22.59
C GLY A 834 9.35 -13.11 -23.90
N TYR A 835 9.45 -12.09 -24.76
CA TYR A 835 10.12 -12.22 -26.06
C TYR A 835 11.59 -11.75 -26.06
N ARG A 836 12.14 -11.39 -24.89
CA ARG A 836 13.57 -11.12 -24.68
C ARG A 836 14.13 -12.05 -23.61
N GLY A 837 15.39 -12.44 -23.70
CA GLY A 837 16.03 -13.30 -22.69
C GLY A 837 17.02 -14.27 -23.30
N ILE A 838 17.72 -15.06 -22.49
CA ILE A 838 18.79 -15.96 -22.98
C ILE A 838 18.29 -16.95 -24.05
N GLN A 839 17.05 -17.45 -23.92
CA GLN A 839 16.50 -18.42 -24.87
C GLN A 839 16.02 -17.75 -26.16
N GLU A 840 15.29 -16.65 -26.01
CA GLU A 840 14.69 -15.88 -27.11
C GLU A 840 15.78 -15.22 -27.96
N ASP A 841 16.83 -14.69 -27.33
CA ASP A 841 17.98 -14.08 -28.01
C ASP A 841 18.81 -15.11 -28.81
N ARG A 842 18.65 -16.41 -28.52
CA ARG A 842 19.22 -17.52 -29.29
C ARG A 842 18.30 -18.00 -30.42
N GLY A 843 17.21 -17.31 -30.69
CA GLY A 843 16.22 -17.66 -31.71
C GLY A 843 15.46 -18.96 -31.42
N LYS A 844 15.49 -19.44 -30.16
CA LYS A 844 14.90 -20.73 -29.81
C LYS A 844 13.40 -20.65 -29.63
N GLU A 845 12.88 -19.53 -29.12
CA GLU A 845 11.45 -19.34 -28.85
C GLU A 845 11.08 -17.86 -29.05
N SER A 846 9.86 -17.59 -29.50
CA SER A 846 9.26 -16.24 -29.50
C SER A 846 7.94 -16.32 -28.75
N LYS A 847 7.91 -15.79 -27.52
CA LYS A 847 6.79 -15.97 -26.58
C LYS A 847 5.97 -14.70 -26.41
N THR A 848 4.68 -14.89 -26.18
CA THR A 848 3.78 -13.83 -25.73
C THR A 848 3.90 -13.63 -24.21
N ILE A 849 3.74 -12.41 -23.73
CA ILE A 849 3.75 -12.08 -22.30
C ILE A 849 2.40 -12.48 -21.66
N ALA A 850 2.41 -13.05 -20.45
CA ALA A 850 1.19 -13.45 -19.74
C ALA A 850 0.16 -12.30 -19.58
N ASN A 851 0.65 -11.08 -19.33
CA ASN A 851 -0.18 -9.87 -19.23
C ASN A 851 -0.85 -9.44 -20.55
N ARG A 852 -0.62 -10.15 -21.67
CA ARG A 852 -1.49 -10.03 -22.85
C ARG A 852 -2.94 -10.40 -22.54
N LEU A 853 -3.17 -11.21 -21.50
CA LEU A 853 -4.49 -11.70 -21.13
C LEU A 853 -5.24 -10.81 -20.13
N THR A 854 -4.54 -9.95 -19.40
CA THR A 854 -5.07 -9.32 -18.18
C THR A 854 -5.85 -8.04 -18.49
N PRO A 855 -6.96 -7.78 -17.77
CA PRO A 855 -7.82 -6.64 -18.04
C PRO A 855 -7.22 -5.30 -17.61
N THR A 856 -7.63 -4.22 -18.27
CA THR A 856 -7.21 -2.84 -18.01
C THR A 856 -8.17 -2.13 -17.03
N VAL A 857 -8.53 -2.80 -15.94
CA VAL A 857 -9.29 -2.21 -14.82
C VAL A 857 -8.41 -2.09 -13.57
N THR A 858 -8.72 -1.13 -12.72
CA THR A 858 -7.90 -0.84 -11.53
C THR A 858 -8.72 -0.63 -10.26
N ASP A 859 -8.09 -0.90 -9.11
CA ASP A 859 -8.60 -0.52 -7.78
C ASP A 859 -8.87 0.99 -7.72
N PRO A 860 -10.02 1.44 -7.21
CA PRO A 860 -10.42 2.84 -7.26
C PRO A 860 -9.65 3.74 -6.29
N ASN A 861 -8.85 3.17 -5.39
CA ASN A 861 -8.05 3.88 -4.40
C ASN A 861 -6.58 3.92 -4.80
N ALA A 862 -5.99 2.75 -5.08
CA ALA A 862 -4.57 2.58 -5.34
C ALA A 862 -4.22 2.50 -6.83
N TYR A 863 -5.23 2.46 -7.72
CA TYR A 863 -5.06 2.31 -9.18
C TYR A 863 -4.23 1.09 -9.58
N THR A 864 -4.21 0.06 -8.73
CA THR A 864 -3.51 -1.19 -9.02
C THR A 864 -4.36 -2.05 -9.95
N PRO A 865 -3.80 -2.61 -11.04
CA PRO A 865 -4.58 -3.42 -11.97
C PRO A 865 -5.03 -4.77 -11.42
N GLU A 866 -6.13 -5.27 -11.96
CA GLU A 866 -6.68 -6.60 -11.65
C GLU A 866 -5.98 -7.69 -12.46
N PHE A 867 -5.03 -8.38 -11.81
CA PHE A 867 -4.24 -9.45 -12.43
C PHE A 867 -4.50 -10.83 -11.82
N LYS A 868 -5.27 -10.89 -10.73
CA LYS A 868 -5.41 -12.09 -9.89
C LYS A 868 -6.73 -12.82 -10.06
N GLY A 869 -7.72 -12.21 -10.72
CA GLY A 869 -8.98 -12.86 -11.09
C GLY A 869 -9.54 -12.21 -12.35
N PHE A 870 -9.52 -12.93 -13.46
CA PHE A 870 -10.10 -12.52 -14.74
C PHE A 870 -10.50 -13.77 -15.54
N LEU A 871 -11.23 -13.63 -16.65
CA LEU A 871 -11.81 -14.77 -17.37
C LEU A 871 -11.07 -15.11 -18.66
N VAL A 872 -10.97 -16.42 -18.91
CA VAL A 872 -10.33 -16.99 -20.11
C VAL A 872 -11.08 -18.21 -20.65
N LYS A 873 -10.68 -18.60 -21.86
CA LYS A 873 -10.93 -19.90 -22.50
C LYS A 873 -9.62 -20.69 -22.55
N LEU A 874 -9.72 -22.01 -22.60
CA LEU A 874 -8.59 -22.91 -22.72
C LEU A 874 -8.85 -23.89 -23.86
N GLU A 875 -7.90 -23.99 -24.79
CA GLU A 875 -7.99 -24.87 -25.95
C GLU A 875 -6.67 -25.62 -26.13
N LYS A 876 -6.74 -26.86 -26.64
CA LYS A 876 -5.57 -27.61 -27.11
C LYS A 876 -5.10 -27.05 -28.45
N VAL A 877 -3.78 -26.97 -28.66
CA VAL A 877 -3.16 -26.53 -29.93
C VAL A 877 -2.67 -27.72 -30.73
#